data_AF-A0A0D9RVC5-F1
#
_entry.id   AF-A0A0D9RVC5-F1
#
_cell.length_a   1.000
_cell.length_b   1.000
_cell.length_c   1.000
_cell.angle_alpha   90.00
_cell.angle_beta   90.00
_cell.angle_gamma   90.00
#
_symmetry.space_group_name_H-M   'P 1'
#
loop_
_entity.id
_entity.type
_entity.pdbx_description
1 polymer ?
#
loop_
_entity_poly.entity_id
_entity_poly.type
_entity_poly.pdbx_seq_one_letter_code
_entity_poly.pdbx_strand_id
1 'polypeptide(L)'
;MASALKSKINPPGTCPGSKDDARGGAGWRMDCDPEMHVKMCKKIAQLTKVIYALNTRQDEAEASMEALREAHQEELQNAVAETKARLLQEQGCAEEEALLQRIQALESALELQKRLTQEALAESASCRLETKERELRVEAEHAERVLTLSREMLELKADYERRLQHLTSHEAPPRGRLPQENPDTKSEPGQGPEMQEVLLEVQRLRVENQQLSKDYARKAEELQATYERENEAIRQAMQQSVSQALWQWQEKESDLRKNFQVQESALQAQVRKLEGDLEHRGRKISDLKKYAQKLKERIQDLDVQLKEARQENSELKGTAKKLGEKLAVAKDRMMLQECRGTQKTDARKTELVSENKVLGEENDLEAGNLHPQHDQSSLKECPCVKGGTDMQTKKEASAETEYMKQQYEDDLRKIKHQTEEEKKHLKDQLVKRLEDLVKKHTVEIKSVRSSVEAERKKLQKEVEAQLEEVRKKSEKEIKQLEEEKAALNVKLQNSLLEVLRLEEFIQQNKARPTRAEERPQELGCQRCSILETQDPCLKLDETSPRGEEYQDKLAAEEGTSSDEEERTKVLLKEGSDPQPPLGSLLKEKTSEIPRLQEDWQSQKAKLQAQVLQMQQALEQCTSNYTEDLQALKQLSDLEREKLQRELQETTQQNQAVKAQLEASHQRALRMLEKARHQELKATEERLKKESSHSLQIQHQAHRLELQALEEKARQELQEERERMQAQQALLLESLRQELSEQQAACSGHQKDLEALQAELRALGRQQASSQCPGDSEDHIITTEV
;
A
#
# COMPACT_ATOMS: atom_id res chain seq x y z
N MET A 1 -16.03 3.28 -35.00
CA MET A 1 -16.26 4.58 -35.69
C MET A 1 -15.24 4.65 -36.81
N ALA A 2 -15.58 4.15 -38.01
CA ALA A 2 -16.03 4.94 -39.19
C ALA A 2 -14.96 5.98 -39.61
N SER A 3 -14.42 6.07 -40.82
CA SER A 3 -14.93 5.69 -42.15
C SER A 3 -13.82 5.59 -43.20
N ALA A 4 -14.21 4.97 -44.32
CA ALA A 4 -13.48 4.70 -45.55
C ALA A 4 -12.77 5.87 -46.23
N LEU A 5 -11.75 5.55 -47.04
CA LEU A 5 -11.54 6.01 -48.43
C LEU A 5 -10.37 5.22 -49.04
N LYS A 6 -10.65 4.09 -49.70
CA LYS A 6 -9.72 3.40 -50.60
C LYS A 6 -10.13 3.75 -52.04
N SER A 7 -9.44 4.70 -52.65
CA SER A 7 -9.53 4.95 -54.09
C SER A 7 -8.54 4.03 -54.83
N LYS A 8 -9.11 3.09 -55.60
CA LYS A 8 -8.45 2.30 -56.63
C LYS A 8 -7.87 3.22 -57.70
N ILE A 9 -6.61 3.02 -58.08
CA ILE A 9 -6.08 3.43 -59.38
C ILE A 9 -5.64 2.16 -60.10
N ASN A 10 -6.32 1.88 -61.21
CA ASN A 10 -6.03 0.79 -62.14
C ASN A 10 -4.73 1.07 -62.92
N PRO A 11 -3.97 0.05 -63.34
CA PRO A 11 -2.99 0.19 -64.41
C PRO A 11 -3.69 0.04 -65.78
N PRO A 12 -3.33 0.82 -66.81
CA PRO A 12 -3.79 0.52 -68.17
C PRO A 12 -2.81 -0.45 -68.84
N GLY A 13 -3.34 -1.62 -69.19
CA GLY A 13 -2.75 -2.52 -70.17
C GLY A 13 -2.92 -2.01 -71.60
N THR A 14 -1.80 -2.06 -72.31
CA THR A 14 -1.55 -2.46 -73.71
C THR A 14 -2.66 -2.46 -74.79
N CYS A 15 -2.21 -2.03 -75.98
CA CYS A 15 -2.59 -2.43 -77.36
C CYS A 15 -3.49 -1.45 -78.16
N PRO A 16 -3.49 -1.51 -79.51
CA PRO A 16 -2.36 -1.20 -80.40
C PRO A 16 -2.77 -0.20 -81.51
N GLY A 17 -1.80 0.36 -82.21
CA GLY A 17 -2.04 1.24 -83.36
C GLY A 17 -2.68 0.50 -84.53
N SER A 18 -3.81 1.03 -85.00
CA SER A 18 -4.41 0.71 -86.30
C SER A 18 -4.43 1.96 -87.17
N LYS A 19 -4.09 1.73 -88.43
CA LYS A 19 -3.91 2.67 -89.53
C LYS A 19 -5.23 3.21 -90.12
N ASP A 20 -5.03 4.27 -90.89
CA ASP A 20 -5.75 4.73 -92.08
C ASP A 20 -6.83 5.82 -91.93
N ASP A 21 -6.45 6.97 -92.51
CA ASP A 21 -7.19 7.84 -93.43
C ASP A 21 -8.61 8.28 -93.09
N ALA A 22 -8.78 9.60 -92.92
CA ALA A 22 -9.22 10.45 -94.04
C ALA A 22 -9.68 11.83 -93.55
N ARG A 23 -9.10 12.86 -94.19
CA ARG A 23 -9.85 13.96 -94.81
C ARG A 23 -10.77 14.78 -93.89
N GLY A 24 -10.21 15.87 -93.37
CA GLY A 24 -10.97 16.92 -92.67
C GLY A 24 -10.25 18.27 -92.63
N GLY A 25 -9.48 18.60 -93.67
CA GLY A 25 -8.98 19.95 -93.88
C GLY A 25 -10.15 20.86 -94.29
N ALA A 26 -10.79 21.48 -93.31
CA ALA A 26 -11.66 22.64 -93.53
C ALA A 26 -11.12 23.76 -92.66
N GLY A 27 -10.34 24.63 -93.31
CA GLY A 27 -9.77 25.80 -92.71
C GLY A 27 -10.89 26.74 -92.27
N TRP A 28 -10.92 27.00 -90.97
CA TRP A 28 -11.27 28.33 -90.50
C TRP A 28 -10.13 29.25 -90.94
N ARG A 29 -10.17 29.65 -92.21
CA ARG A 29 -9.44 30.81 -92.72
C ARG A 29 -10.07 32.02 -92.05
N MET A 30 -9.72 32.26 -90.79
CA MET A 30 -9.81 33.58 -90.23
C MET A 30 -8.75 34.39 -90.98
N ASP A 31 -9.19 35.32 -91.81
CA ASP A 31 -8.36 36.43 -92.28
C ASP A 31 -8.03 37.28 -91.04
N CYS A 32 -7.17 36.75 -90.17
CA CYS A 32 -6.58 37.50 -89.07
C CYS A 32 -5.59 38.46 -89.69
N ASP A 33 -5.84 39.76 -89.49
CA ASP A 33 -4.88 40.83 -89.73
C ASP A 33 -3.46 40.36 -89.30
N PRO A 34 -2.46 40.34 -90.21
CA PRO A 34 -1.11 39.84 -89.92
C PRO A 34 -0.50 40.44 -88.66
N GLU A 35 -0.85 41.69 -88.34
CA GLU A 35 -0.41 42.36 -87.13
C GLU A 35 -1.02 41.75 -85.85
N MET A 36 -2.30 41.37 -85.90
CA MET A 36 -3.01 40.68 -84.82
C MET A 36 -2.43 39.28 -84.59
N HIS A 37 -2.12 38.55 -85.67
CA HIS A 37 -1.49 37.24 -85.57
C HIS A 37 -0.10 37.32 -84.89
N VAL A 38 0.73 38.31 -85.24
CA VAL A 38 2.03 38.53 -84.59
C VAL A 38 1.87 38.90 -83.11
N LYS A 39 0.91 39.76 -82.75
CA LYS A 39 0.61 40.10 -81.35
C LYS A 39 0.16 38.87 -80.56
N MET A 40 -0.67 38.02 -81.16
CA MET A 40 -1.12 36.76 -80.56
C MET A 40 0.05 35.79 -80.36
N CYS A 41 0.90 35.57 -81.37
CA CYS A 41 2.09 34.73 -81.24
C CYS A 41 3.05 35.23 -80.17
N LYS A 42 3.30 36.55 -80.09
CA LYS A 42 4.10 37.16 -79.01
C LYS A 42 3.49 36.90 -77.65
N LYS A 43 2.16 37.02 -77.52
CA LYS A 43 1.47 36.75 -76.26
C LYS A 43 1.51 35.28 -75.88
N ILE A 44 1.35 34.37 -76.85
CA ILE A 44 1.51 32.92 -76.66
C ILE A 44 2.94 32.62 -76.17
N ALA A 45 3.98 33.13 -76.84
CA ALA A 45 5.37 32.92 -76.42
C ALA A 45 5.67 33.47 -75.01
N GLN A 46 5.13 34.65 -74.68
CA GLN A 46 5.22 35.21 -73.33
C GLN A 46 4.54 34.31 -72.30
N LEU A 47 3.33 33.82 -72.59
CA LEU A 47 2.61 32.90 -71.70
C LEU A 47 3.33 31.57 -71.56
N THR A 48 3.85 30.98 -72.64
CA THR A 48 4.66 29.75 -72.60
C THR A 48 5.90 29.93 -71.73
N LYS A 49 6.59 31.07 -71.82
CA LYS A 49 7.74 31.38 -70.97
C LYS A 49 7.37 31.49 -69.49
N VAL A 50 6.23 32.12 -69.19
CA VAL A 50 5.71 32.23 -67.82
C VAL A 50 5.29 30.87 -67.28
N ILE A 51 4.59 30.05 -68.08
CA ILE A 51 4.19 28.69 -67.70
C ILE A 51 5.41 27.84 -67.39
N TYR A 52 6.45 27.88 -68.22
CA TYR A 52 7.68 27.13 -67.96
C TYR A 52 8.36 27.58 -66.67
N ALA A 53 8.51 28.89 -66.45
CA ALA A 53 9.10 29.42 -65.22
C ALA A 53 8.28 29.07 -63.96
N LEU A 54 6.94 29.08 -64.06
CA LEU A 54 6.06 28.67 -62.97
C LEU A 54 6.15 27.17 -62.69
N ASN A 55 6.20 26.34 -63.74
CA ASN A 55 6.36 24.90 -63.59
C ASN A 55 7.72 24.55 -62.99
N THR A 56 8.82 25.18 -63.45
CA THR A 56 10.15 24.97 -62.84
C THR A 56 10.15 25.34 -61.36
N ARG A 57 9.54 26.48 -60.99
CA ARG A 57 9.42 26.88 -59.59
C ARG A 57 8.52 25.93 -58.79
N GLN A 58 7.50 25.35 -59.43
CA GLN A 58 6.65 24.33 -58.81
C GLN A 58 7.42 23.02 -58.61
N ASP A 59 8.18 22.56 -59.60
CA ASP A 59 9.02 21.35 -59.51
C ASP A 59 10.08 21.51 -58.41
N GLU A 60 10.71 22.69 -58.31
CA GLU A 60 11.64 23.03 -57.22
C GLU A 60 10.95 23.01 -55.84
N ALA A 61 9.74 23.56 -55.75
CA ALA A 61 8.96 23.54 -54.52
C ALA A 61 8.55 22.11 -54.13
N GLU A 62 8.14 21.29 -55.10
CA GLU A 62 7.80 19.88 -54.91
C GLU A 62 9.02 19.06 -54.44
N ALA A 63 10.19 19.28 -55.06
CA ALA A 63 11.45 18.66 -54.62
C ALA A 63 11.85 19.09 -53.20
N SER A 64 11.69 20.37 -52.85
CA SER A 64 11.98 20.86 -51.50
C SER A 64 11.04 20.27 -50.43
N MET A 65 9.76 20.11 -50.78
CA MET A 65 8.77 19.48 -49.92
C MET A 65 9.08 17.99 -49.73
N GLU A 66 9.54 17.30 -50.77
CA GLU A 66 9.91 15.89 -50.69
C GLU A 66 11.15 15.68 -49.82
N ALA A 67 12.20 16.48 -50.01
CA ALA A 67 13.38 16.44 -49.16
C ALA A 67 13.04 16.68 -47.66
N LEU A 68 12.09 17.58 -47.38
CA LEU A 68 11.62 17.82 -46.02
C LEU A 68 10.85 16.62 -45.45
N ARG A 69 10.05 15.93 -46.27
CA ARG A 69 9.34 14.71 -45.85
C ARG A 69 10.33 13.59 -45.55
N GLU A 70 11.32 13.39 -46.40
CA GLU A 70 12.37 12.38 -46.21
C GLU A 70 13.17 12.65 -44.93
N ALA A 71 13.63 13.90 -44.72
CA ALA A 71 14.34 14.28 -43.49
C ALA A 71 13.49 14.03 -42.23
N HIS A 72 12.21 14.40 -42.25
CA HIS A 72 11.32 14.14 -41.12
C HIS A 72 11.10 12.63 -40.88
N GLN A 73 11.00 11.85 -41.96
CA GLN A 73 10.84 10.41 -41.86
C GLN A 73 12.09 9.74 -41.26
N GLU A 74 13.29 10.21 -41.63
CA GLU A 74 14.56 9.77 -41.03
C GLU A 74 14.66 10.15 -39.55
N GLU A 75 14.27 11.37 -39.16
CA GLU A 75 14.23 11.79 -37.75
C GLU A 75 13.29 10.90 -36.92
N LEU A 76 12.10 10.59 -37.45
CA LEU A 76 11.16 9.68 -36.80
C LEU A 76 11.76 8.28 -36.64
N GLN A 77 12.41 7.76 -37.68
CA GLN A 77 13.08 6.47 -37.61
C GLN A 77 14.21 6.47 -36.58
N ASN A 78 15.02 7.53 -36.53
CA ASN A 78 16.09 7.70 -35.56
C ASN A 78 15.55 7.80 -34.12
N ALA A 79 14.50 8.59 -33.88
CA ALA A 79 13.85 8.68 -32.57
C ALA A 79 13.27 7.32 -32.12
N VAL A 80 12.67 6.57 -33.05
CA VAL A 80 12.18 5.21 -32.78
C VAL A 80 13.34 4.23 -32.50
N ALA A 81 14.44 4.32 -33.23
CA ALA A 81 15.63 3.49 -32.99
C ALA A 81 16.28 3.82 -31.64
N GLU A 82 16.41 5.10 -31.29
CA GLU A 82 16.97 5.55 -30.02
C GLU A 82 16.09 5.13 -28.83
N THR A 83 14.76 5.29 -28.94
CA THR A 83 13.84 4.84 -27.89
C THR A 83 13.88 3.33 -27.71
N LYS A 84 13.98 2.54 -28.78
CA LYS A 84 14.19 1.09 -28.71
C LYS A 84 15.52 0.74 -28.05
N ALA A 85 16.60 1.44 -28.39
CA ALA A 85 17.92 1.21 -27.78
C ALA A 85 17.92 1.54 -26.27
N ARG A 86 17.28 2.65 -25.87
CA ARG A 86 17.11 3.01 -24.46
C ARG A 86 16.25 2.02 -23.70
N LEU A 87 15.16 1.52 -24.32
CA LEU A 87 14.30 0.50 -23.72
C LEU A 87 15.05 -0.83 -23.53
N LEU A 88 15.89 -1.24 -24.49
CA LEU A 88 16.76 -2.41 -24.35
C LEU A 88 17.86 -2.21 -23.30
N GLN A 89 18.34 -0.97 -23.11
CA GLN A 89 19.32 -0.62 -22.08
C GLN A 89 18.70 -0.57 -20.67
N GLU A 90 17.45 -0.10 -20.55
CA GLU A 90 16.66 -0.16 -19.32
C GLU A 90 16.22 -1.60 -19.00
N GLN A 91 16.01 -2.43 -20.03
CA GLN A 91 16.00 -3.89 -19.93
C GLN A 91 17.40 -4.50 -19.72
N GLY A 92 18.41 -3.71 -19.31
CA GLY A 92 19.65 -4.20 -18.74
C GLY A 92 19.37 -4.99 -17.47
N CYS A 93 18.94 -6.23 -17.68
CA CYS A 93 18.27 -7.16 -16.79
C CYS A 93 18.97 -7.50 -15.47
N ALA A 94 20.16 -6.99 -15.18
CA ALA A 94 20.95 -7.48 -14.06
C ALA A 94 20.34 -7.16 -12.69
N GLU A 95 19.79 -5.95 -12.50
CA GLU A 95 19.19 -5.56 -11.22
C GLU A 95 17.77 -6.11 -11.03
N GLU A 96 16.96 -6.13 -12.09
CA GLU A 96 15.60 -6.69 -12.04
C GLU A 96 15.61 -8.22 -11.92
N GLU A 97 16.48 -8.93 -12.65
CA GLU A 97 16.65 -10.38 -12.50
C GLU A 97 17.24 -10.75 -11.13
N ALA A 98 18.17 -9.95 -10.58
CA ALA A 98 18.68 -10.18 -9.22
C ALA A 98 17.58 -9.98 -8.16
N LEU A 99 16.70 -9.00 -8.34
CA LEU A 99 15.55 -8.79 -7.47
C LEU A 99 14.54 -9.93 -7.60
N LEU A 100 14.24 -10.42 -8.80
CA LEU A 100 13.36 -11.56 -9.02
C LEU A 100 13.92 -12.85 -8.41
N GLN A 101 15.21 -13.12 -8.59
CA GLN A 101 15.90 -14.24 -7.94
C GLN A 101 15.87 -14.11 -6.42
N ARG A 102 16.02 -12.88 -5.89
CA ARG A 102 15.92 -12.62 -4.45
C ARG A 102 14.51 -12.85 -3.92
N ILE A 103 13.49 -12.42 -4.65
CA ILE A 103 12.08 -12.65 -4.31
C ILE A 103 11.80 -14.15 -4.30
N GLN A 104 12.21 -14.89 -5.32
CA GLN A 104 12.00 -16.34 -5.40
C GLN A 104 12.74 -17.10 -4.28
N ALA A 105 13.94 -16.66 -3.90
CA ALA A 105 14.66 -17.22 -2.75
C ALA A 105 13.94 -16.93 -1.42
N LEU A 106 13.34 -15.74 -1.27
CA LEU A 106 12.57 -15.39 -0.08
C LEU A 106 11.23 -16.15 -0.03
N GLU A 107 10.56 -16.33 -1.16
CA GLU A 107 9.32 -17.10 -1.27
C GLU A 107 9.56 -18.58 -0.92
N SER A 108 10.59 -19.20 -1.48
CA SER A 108 10.95 -20.60 -1.15
C SER A 108 11.37 -20.76 0.33
N ALA A 109 12.11 -19.81 0.90
CA ALA A 109 12.44 -19.82 2.32
C ALA A 109 11.20 -19.65 3.21
N LEU A 110 10.25 -18.80 2.82
CA LEU A 110 8.99 -18.62 3.53
C LEU A 110 8.12 -19.87 3.46
N GLU A 111 8.04 -20.52 2.30
CA GLU A 111 7.32 -21.79 2.13
C GLU A 111 7.94 -22.91 2.99
N LEU A 112 9.28 -23.01 3.02
CA LEU A 112 9.97 -23.95 3.88
C LEU A 112 9.70 -23.66 5.36
N GLN A 113 9.75 -22.39 5.78
CA GLN A 113 9.42 -22.01 7.15
C GLN A 113 7.98 -22.39 7.49
N LYS A 114 7.01 -22.13 6.61
CA LYS A 114 5.61 -22.53 6.81
C LYS A 114 5.47 -24.04 6.99
N ARG A 115 6.14 -24.84 6.15
CA ARG A 115 6.14 -26.31 6.27
C ARG A 115 6.72 -26.77 7.59
N LEU A 116 7.92 -26.31 7.96
CA LEU A 116 8.55 -26.65 9.24
C LEU A 116 7.70 -26.23 10.44
N THR A 117 6.99 -25.10 10.35
CA THR A 117 6.10 -24.65 11.42
C THR A 117 4.87 -25.55 11.54
N GLN A 118 4.29 -25.96 10.41
CA GLN A 118 3.17 -26.90 10.38
C GLN A 118 3.60 -28.29 10.89
N GLU A 119 4.76 -28.77 10.49
CA GLU A 119 5.35 -30.02 10.96
C GLU A 119 5.59 -29.99 12.47
N ALA A 120 6.23 -28.94 13.00
CA ALA A 120 6.44 -28.78 14.45
C ALA A 120 5.12 -28.70 15.24
N LEU A 121 4.09 -28.05 14.69
CA LEU A 121 2.76 -28.01 15.30
C LEU A 121 2.08 -29.39 15.30
N ALA A 122 2.22 -30.14 14.20
CA ALA A 122 1.69 -31.50 14.09
C ALA A 122 2.42 -32.47 15.03
N GLU A 123 3.75 -32.42 15.09
CA GLU A 123 4.56 -33.20 16.02
C GLU A 123 4.21 -32.88 17.48
N SER A 124 4.05 -31.58 17.80
CA SER A 124 3.61 -31.16 19.12
C SER A 124 2.20 -31.68 19.47
N ALA A 125 1.28 -31.71 18.49
CA ALA A 125 -0.05 -32.26 18.69
C ALA A 125 -0.02 -33.78 18.91
N SER A 126 0.75 -34.52 18.10
CA SER A 126 0.94 -35.96 18.25
C SER A 126 1.59 -36.30 19.59
N CYS A 127 2.62 -35.57 20.00
CA CYS A 127 3.26 -35.76 21.30
C CYS A 127 2.27 -35.57 22.46
N ARG A 128 1.41 -34.54 22.41
CA ARG A 128 0.35 -34.33 23.41
C ARG A 128 -0.69 -35.45 23.42
N LEU A 129 -1.01 -36.02 22.27
CA LEU A 129 -1.94 -37.16 22.19
C LEU A 129 -1.32 -38.41 22.78
N GLU A 130 -0.06 -38.70 22.44
CA GLU A 130 0.67 -39.83 23.01
C GLU A 130 0.82 -39.73 24.53
N THR A 131 1.08 -38.54 25.07
CA THR A 131 1.15 -38.36 26.53
C THR A 131 -0.20 -38.63 27.18
N LYS A 132 -1.30 -38.11 26.62
CA LYS A 132 -2.65 -38.41 27.11
C LYS A 132 -3.00 -39.88 27.01
N GLU A 133 -2.59 -40.55 25.94
CA GLU A 133 -2.82 -41.99 25.77
C GLU A 133 -2.03 -42.80 26.80
N ARG A 134 -0.77 -42.43 27.08
CA ARG A 134 0.02 -43.06 28.14
C ARG A 134 -0.61 -42.86 29.52
N GLU A 135 -1.11 -41.66 29.82
CA GLU A 135 -1.84 -41.37 31.06
C GLU A 135 -3.09 -42.26 31.21
N LEU A 136 -3.92 -42.33 30.17
CA LEU A 136 -5.12 -43.18 30.16
C LEU A 136 -4.78 -44.67 30.30
N ARG A 137 -3.67 -45.14 29.72
CA ARG A 137 -3.21 -46.52 29.89
C ARG A 137 -2.80 -46.80 31.33
N VAL A 138 -2.05 -45.91 31.96
CA VAL A 138 -1.67 -46.05 33.37
C VAL A 138 -2.90 -46.02 34.28
N GLU A 139 -3.87 -45.16 34.00
CA GLU A 139 -5.13 -45.09 34.74
C GLU A 139 -5.96 -46.37 34.57
N ALA A 140 -6.06 -46.91 33.35
CA ALA A 140 -6.73 -48.18 33.08
C ALA A 140 -6.06 -49.35 33.80
N GLU A 141 -4.72 -49.45 33.76
CA GLU A 141 -3.97 -50.45 34.51
C GLU A 141 -4.16 -50.32 36.02
N HIS A 142 -4.23 -49.09 36.54
CA HIS A 142 -4.52 -48.86 37.95
C HIS A 142 -5.93 -49.33 38.32
N ALA A 143 -6.94 -48.99 37.51
CA ALA A 143 -8.31 -49.46 37.70
C ALA A 143 -8.41 -50.99 37.64
N GLU A 144 -7.70 -51.65 36.71
CA GLU A 144 -7.65 -53.11 36.60
C GLU A 144 -7.02 -53.75 37.85
N ARG A 145 -5.92 -53.19 38.36
CA ARG A 145 -5.29 -53.64 39.61
C ARG A 145 -6.26 -53.52 40.80
N VAL A 146 -6.99 -52.41 40.91
CA VAL A 146 -8.00 -52.19 41.96
C VAL A 146 -9.14 -53.19 41.84
N LEU A 147 -9.64 -53.45 40.64
CA LEU A 147 -10.72 -54.42 40.40
C LEU A 147 -10.27 -55.85 40.75
N THR A 148 -9.02 -56.20 40.41
CA THR A 148 -8.45 -57.51 40.72
C THR A 148 -8.31 -57.69 42.23
N LEU A 149 -7.74 -56.72 42.94
CA LEU A 149 -7.65 -56.75 44.41
C LEU A 149 -9.02 -56.82 45.08
N SER A 150 -10.01 -56.10 44.54
CA SER A 150 -11.38 -56.14 45.06
C SER A 150 -12.02 -57.51 44.87
N ARG A 151 -11.75 -58.17 43.75
CA ARG A 151 -12.21 -59.55 43.48
C ARG A 151 -11.58 -60.54 44.44
N GLU A 152 -10.26 -60.50 44.62
CA GLU A 152 -9.54 -61.36 45.57
C GLU A 152 -10.04 -61.18 47.01
N MET A 153 -10.33 -59.93 47.42
CA MET A 153 -10.89 -59.63 48.73
C MET A 153 -12.29 -60.23 48.93
N LEU A 154 -13.13 -60.18 47.90
CA LEU A 154 -14.48 -60.76 47.93
C LEU A 154 -14.43 -62.30 47.97
N GLU A 155 -13.53 -62.92 47.20
CA GLU A 155 -13.32 -64.37 47.23
C GLU A 155 -12.84 -64.82 48.63
N LEU A 156 -11.89 -64.11 49.21
CA LEU A 156 -11.41 -64.36 50.57
C LEU A 156 -12.54 -64.19 51.60
N LYS A 157 -13.38 -63.15 51.47
CA LYS A 157 -14.55 -62.95 52.33
C LYS A 157 -15.53 -64.11 52.22
N ALA A 158 -15.82 -64.58 51.00
CA ALA A 158 -16.69 -65.73 50.77
C ALA A 158 -16.10 -67.04 51.34
N ASP A 159 -14.78 -67.22 51.26
CA ASP A 159 -14.08 -68.34 51.92
C ASP A 159 -14.25 -68.28 53.45
N TYR A 160 -14.09 -67.11 54.06
CA TYR A 160 -14.29 -66.91 55.48
C TYR A 160 -15.75 -67.17 55.90
N GLU A 161 -16.72 -66.66 55.15
CA GLU A 161 -18.15 -66.90 55.40
C GLU A 161 -18.50 -68.39 55.31
N ARG A 162 -17.96 -69.12 54.31
CA ARG A 162 -18.11 -70.59 54.22
C ARG A 162 -17.52 -71.29 55.44
N ARG A 163 -16.31 -70.95 55.87
CA ARG A 163 -15.69 -71.53 57.08
C ARG A 163 -16.52 -71.24 58.34
N LEU A 164 -17.07 -70.02 58.45
CA LEU A 164 -17.98 -69.64 59.54
C LEU A 164 -19.26 -70.49 59.53
N GLN A 165 -19.91 -70.63 58.37
CA GLN A 165 -21.12 -71.46 58.23
C GLN A 165 -20.86 -72.93 58.59
N HIS A 166 -19.69 -73.48 58.24
CA HIS A 166 -19.30 -74.83 58.65
C HIS A 166 -19.11 -74.97 60.18
N LEU A 167 -18.56 -73.95 60.84
CA LEU A 167 -18.46 -73.92 62.31
C LEU A 167 -19.84 -73.81 62.98
N THR A 168 -20.72 -72.94 62.48
CA THR A 168 -22.09 -72.78 62.99
C THR A 168 -22.95 -74.02 62.75
N SER A 169 -22.68 -74.78 61.68
CA SER A 169 -23.41 -76.02 61.36
C SER A 169 -22.97 -77.21 62.26
N HIS A 170 -21.79 -77.16 62.87
CA HIS A 170 -21.30 -78.20 63.77
C HIS A 170 -21.72 -78.00 65.24
N GLU A 171 -22.36 -76.87 65.56
CA GLU A 171 -22.76 -76.48 66.93
C GLU A 171 -24.26 -76.63 67.26
N ALA A 172 -25.05 -77.28 66.41
CA ALA A 172 -26.48 -77.53 66.70
C ALA A 172 -26.79 -79.04 66.86
N PRO A 173 -26.82 -79.54 68.12
CA PRO A 173 -28.06 -80.12 68.66
C PRO A 173 -28.51 -79.52 70.03
N PRO A 174 -29.77 -79.74 70.44
CA PRO A 174 -30.57 -78.78 71.18
C PRO A 174 -30.35 -78.81 72.71
N ARG A 175 -29.93 -77.68 73.30
CA ARG A 175 -29.98 -77.49 74.75
C ARG A 175 -31.35 -77.00 75.20
N GLY A 176 -32.26 -77.95 75.41
CA GLY A 176 -33.34 -77.81 76.35
C GLY A 176 -32.96 -78.44 77.70
N ARG A 177 -33.14 -77.67 78.77
CA ARG A 177 -33.25 -78.06 80.20
C ARG A 177 -31.95 -78.15 81.03
N LEU A 178 -31.87 -77.24 82.01
CA LEU A 178 -31.03 -77.27 83.22
C LEU A 178 -31.18 -78.61 83.98
N PRO A 179 -30.17 -79.04 84.77
CA PRO A 179 -30.20 -78.68 86.18
C PRO A 179 -28.87 -78.22 86.78
N GLN A 180 -29.02 -77.20 87.61
CA GLN A 180 -28.20 -76.79 88.75
C GLN A 180 -27.72 -77.98 89.60
N GLU A 181 -26.41 -78.09 89.84
CA GLU A 181 -25.77 -78.34 91.14
C GLU A 181 -24.23 -78.47 90.99
N ASN A 182 -23.49 -77.68 91.75
CA ASN A 182 -22.12 -77.97 92.21
C ASN A 182 -22.26 -78.69 93.58
N PRO A 183 -21.31 -79.51 94.09
CA PRO A 183 -19.87 -79.29 93.97
C PRO A 183 -18.94 -80.54 93.85
N ASP A 184 -17.67 -80.24 93.54
CA ASP A 184 -16.44 -80.98 93.82
C ASP A 184 -16.24 -82.42 93.30
N THR A 185 -15.35 -82.56 92.31
CA THR A 185 -14.21 -83.50 92.38
C THR A 185 -13.13 -83.09 91.37
N LYS A 186 -11.89 -83.10 91.84
CA LYS A 186 -10.68 -82.82 91.06
C LYS A 186 -10.46 -83.92 90.02
N SER A 187 -10.35 -83.55 88.76
CA SER A 187 -9.64 -84.34 87.74
C SER A 187 -9.18 -83.41 86.61
N GLU A 188 -7.90 -83.55 86.28
CA GLU A 188 -7.19 -82.76 85.27
C GLU A 188 -7.88 -82.76 83.90
N PRO A 189 -7.78 -81.66 83.13
CA PRO A 189 -8.16 -81.67 81.74
C PRO A 189 -7.07 -82.36 80.93
N GLY A 190 -7.31 -83.60 80.51
CA GLY A 190 -6.49 -84.26 79.50
C GLY A 190 -6.55 -83.48 78.19
N GLN A 191 -5.52 -82.67 77.92
CA GLN A 191 -5.21 -82.16 76.59
C GLN A 191 -4.82 -83.36 75.72
N GLY A 192 -5.69 -83.76 74.79
CA GLY A 192 -5.34 -84.80 73.82
C GLY A 192 -4.17 -84.37 72.92
N PRO A 193 -3.36 -85.31 72.40
CA PRO A 193 -2.21 -85.01 71.54
C PRO A 193 -2.57 -84.17 70.30
N GLU A 194 -3.79 -84.29 69.78
CA GLU A 194 -4.31 -83.48 68.67
C GLU A 194 -4.46 -81.98 69.02
N MET A 195 -4.87 -81.64 70.25
CA MET A 195 -4.99 -80.25 70.71
C MET A 195 -3.60 -79.59 70.80
N GLN A 196 -2.59 -80.36 71.22
CA GLN A 196 -1.20 -79.92 71.29
C GLN A 196 -0.62 -79.66 69.89
N GLU A 197 -0.93 -80.51 68.91
CA GLU A 197 -0.50 -80.38 67.52
C GLU A 197 -1.14 -79.16 66.83
N VAL A 198 -2.44 -78.94 67.05
CA VAL A 198 -3.14 -77.73 66.57
C VAL A 198 -2.53 -76.46 67.17
N LEU A 199 -2.16 -76.46 68.45
CA LEU A 199 -1.51 -75.31 69.08
C LEU A 199 -0.13 -74.99 68.48
N LEU A 200 0.67 -76.02 68.17
CA LEU A 200 1.96 -75.84 67.50
C LEU A 200 1.80 -75.33 66.07
N GLU A 201 0.80 -75.81 65.34
CA GLU A 201 0.50 -75.35 63.98
C GLU A 201 -0.01 -73.90 63.98
N VAL A 202 -0.86 -73.52 64.92
CA VAL A 202 -1.28 -72.12 65.11
C VAL A 202 -0.10 -71.22 65.44
N GLN A 203 0.88 -71.68 66.23
CA GLN A 203 2.11 -70.92 66.46
C GLN A 203 2.95 -70.77 65.19
N ARG A 204 3.10 -71.84 64.40
CA ARG A 204 3.82 -71.78 63.10
C ARG A 204 3.16 -70.79 62.15
N LEU A 205 1.85 -70.90 61.96
CA LEU A 205 1.06 -70.01 61.13
C LEU A 205 1.09 -68.56 61.64
N ARG A 206 1.15 -68.32 62.96
CA ARG A 206 1.34 -66.96 63.50
C ARG A 206 2.68 -66.37 63.11
N VAL A 207 3.76 -67.15 63.18
CA VAL A 207 5.10 -66.68 62.79
C VAL A 207 5.16 -66.44 61.27
N GLU A 208 4.59 -67.34 60.47
CA GLU A 208 4.50 -67.17 59.02
C GLU A 208 3.63 -65.97 58.64
N ASN A 209 2.48 -65.75 59.30
CA ASN A 209 1.63 -64.59 59.05
C ASN A 209 2.33 -63.28 59.45
N GLN A 210 3.07 -63.27 60.58
CA GLN A 210 3.91 -62.13 60.94
C GLN A 210 5.03 -61.88 59.92
N GLN A 211 5.63 -62.93 59.36
CA GLN A 211 6.68 -62.79 58.34
C GLN A 211 6.09 -62.28 57.02
N LEU A 212 4.98 -62.85 56.56
CA LEU A 212 4.25 -62.37 55.38
C LEU A 212 3.84 -60.90 55.55
N SER A 213 3.32 -60.51 56.71
CA SER A 213 2.96 -59.12 56.99
C SER A 213 4.15 -58.17 56.87
N LYS A 214 5.34 -58.57 57.36
CA LYS A 214 6.57 -57.79 57.20
C LYS A 214 7.03 -57.73 55.74
N ASP A 215 6.91 -58.82 55.00
CA ASP A 215 7.32 -58.86 53.60
C ASP A 215 6.36 -58.06 52.69
N TYR A 216 5.06 -58.06 52.99
CA TYR A 216 4.09 -57.15 52.36
C TYR A 216 4.36 -55.69 52.70
N ALA A 217 4.72 -55.37 53.94
CA ALA A 217 5.09 -54.00 54.34
C ALA A 217 6.34 -53.52 53.57
N ARG A 218 7.38 -54.34 53.50
CA ARG A 218 8.59 -54.03 52.70
C ARG A 218 8.28 -53.85 51.21
N LYS A 219 7.44 -54.71 50.63
CA LYS A 219 7.06 -54.62 49.22
C LYS A 219 6.23 -53.37 48.93
N ALA A 220 5.39 -52.95 49.87
CA ALA A 220 4.65 -51.69 49.79
C ALA A 220 5.59 -50.48 49.86
N GLU A 221 6.56 -50.49 50.78
CA GLU A 221 7.59 -49.44 50.87
C GLU A 221 8.46 -49.35 49.61
N GLU A 222 8.88 -50.49 49.04
CA GLU A 222 9.64 -50.52 47.79
C GLU A 222 8.85 -49.94 46.62
N LEU A 223 7.57 -50.33 46.47
CA LEU A 223 6.68 -49.80 45.44
C LEU A 223 6.44 -48.30 45.60
N GLN A 224 6.26 -47.83 46.85
CA GLN A 224 6.14 -46.41 47.13
C GLN A 224 7.41 -45.66 46.74
N ALA A 225 8.59 -46.19 47.10
CA ALA A 225 9.86 -45.57 46.75
C ALA A 225 10.11 -45.58 45.23
N THR A 226 9.68 -46.61 44.49
CA THR A 226 9.77 -46.60 43.01
C THR A 226 8.84 -45.56 42.40
N TYR A 227 7.60 -45.45 42.89
CA TYR A 227 6.64 -44.44 42.44
C TYR A 227 7.17 -43.02 42.70
N GLU A 228 7.76 -42.77 43.87
CA GLU A 228 8.36 -41.47 44.19
C GLU A 228 9.54 -41.14 43.26
N ARG A 229 10.42 -42.11 42.97
CA ARG A 229 11.54 -41.94 42.03
C ARG A 229 11.07 -41.68 40.60
N GLU A 230 10.06 -42.40 40.12
CA GLU A 230 9.49 -42.21 38.78
C GLU A 230 8.84 -40.82 38.65
N ASN A 231 8.10 -40.38 39.67
CA ASN A 231 7.54 -39.03 39.70
C ASN A 231 8.63 -37.94 39.72
N GLU A 232 9.71 -38.17 40.47
CA GLU A 232 10.86 -37.26 40.48
C GLU A 232 11.53 -37.21 39.10
N ALA A 233 11.73 -38.36 38.45
CA ALA A 233 12.30 -38.43 37.10
C ALA A 233 11.42 -37.70 36.08
N ILE A 234 10.09 -37.86 36.15
CA ILE A 234 9.14 -37.12 35.29
C ILE A 234 9.24 -35.61 35.55
N ARG A 235 9.28 -35.19 36.82
CA ARG A 235 9.41 -33.76 37.18
C ARG A 235 10.73 -33.18 36.67
N GLN A 236 11.84 -33.92 36.79
CA GLN A 236 13.13 -33.50 36.27
C GLN A 236 13.15 -33.43 34.74
N ALA A 237 12.59 -34.43 34.06
CA ALA A 237 12.47 -34.43 32.60
C ALA A 237 11.62 -33.25 32.10
N MET A 238 10.51 -32.95 32.78
CA MET A 238 9.66 -31.79 32.47
C MET A 238 10.40 -30.47 32.73
N GLN A 239 11.13 -30.36 33.84
CA GLN A 239 11.93 -29.18 34.13
C GLN A 239 13.03 -28.97 33.08
N GLN A 240 13.70 -30.04 32.66
CA GLN A 240 14.72 -30.00 31.62
C GLN A 240 14.14 -29.58 30.27
N SER A 241 12.99 -30.15 29.86
CA SER A 241 12.34 -29.79 28.59
C SER A 241 11.90 -28.32 28.57
N VAL A 242 11.35 -27.81 29.67
CA VAL A 242 10.99 -26.39 29.81
C VAL A 242 12.24 -25.51 29.76
N SER A 243 13.32 -25.88 30.46
CA SER A 243 14.56 -25.10 30.42
C SER A 243 15.20 -25.06 29.03
N GLN A 244 15.14 -26.17 28.29
CA GLN A 244 15.65 -26.25 26.93
C GLN A 244 14.80 -25.42 25.96
N ALA A 245 13.47 -25.46 26.09
CA ALA A 245 12.56 -24.65 25.29
C ALA A 245 12.77 -23.14 25.54
N LEU A 246 12.98 -22.73 26.80
CA LEU A 246 13.27 -21.35 27.16
C LEU A 246 14.62 -20.89 26.57
N TRP A 247 15.65 -21.73 26.66
CA TRP A 247 16.96 -21.42 26.08
C TRP A 247 16.89 -21.25 24.55
N GLN A 248 16.20 -22.16 23.86
CA GLN A 248 15.97 -22.08 22.41
C GLN A 248 15.20 -20.82 22.01
N TRP A 249 14.20 -20.44 22.80
CA TRP A 249 13.45 -19.22 22.55
C TRP A 249 14.31 -17.98 22.75
N GLN A 250 15.12 -17.95 23.82
CA GLN A 250 16.04 -16.86 24.09
C GLN A 250 17.11 -16.71 22.99
N GLU A 251 17.63 -17.83 22.47
CA GLU A 251 18.59 -17.83 21.36
C GLU A 251 17.96 -17.23 20.10
N LYS A 252 16.77 -17.73 19.70
CA LYS A 252 16.01 -17.21 18.55
C LYS A 252 15.66 -15.73 18.70
N GLU A 253 15.26 -15.30 19.89
CA GLU A 253 14.99 -13.89 20.18
C GLU A 253 16.26 -13.06 20.01
N SER A 254 17.40 -13.53 20.54
CA SER A 254 18.68 -12.83 20.44
C SER A 254 19.14 -12.68 18.99
N ASP A 255 18.92 -13.70 18.15
CA ASP A 255 19.30 -13.67 16.75
C ASP A 255 18.37 -12.77 15.92
N LEU A 256 17.08 -12.79 16.21
CA LEU A 256 16.14 -11.81 15.62
C LEU A 256 16.55 -10.38 15.99
N ARG A 257 16.90 -10.11 17.25
CA ARG A 257 17.39 -8.79 17.67
C ARG A 257 18.65 -8.37 16.92
N LYS A 258 19.64 -9.26 16.76
CA LYS A 258 20.85 -8.98 15.97
C LYS A 258 20.52 -8.70 14.50
N ASN A 259 19.62 -9.49 13.90
CA ASN A 259 19.18 -9.30 12.52
C ASN A 259 18.50 -7.94 12.31
N PHE A 260 17.59 -7.56 13.21
CA PHE A 260 16.96 -6.24 13.18
C PHE A 260 17.97 -5.12 13.38
N GLN A 261 18.95 -5.28 14.28
CA GLN A 261 19.99 -4.29 14.49
C GLN A 261 20.88 -4.09 13.24
N VAL A 262 21.21 -5.17 12.53
CA VAL A 262 21.93 -5.08 11.25
C VAL A 262 21.09 -4.36 10.20
N GLN A 263 19.79 -4.70 10.08
CA GLN A 263 18.88 -4.02 9.14
C GLN A 263 18.73 -2.53 9.47
N GLU A 264 18.58 -2.18 10.75
CA GLU A 264 18.51 -0.80 11.20
C GLU A 264 19.79 -0.04 10.86
N SER A 265 20.96 -0.64 11.12
CA SER A 265 22.24 -0.01 10.76
C SER A 265 22.41 0.22 9.25
N ALA A 266 21.91 -0.70 8.42
CA ALA A 266 21.94 -0.58 6.97
C ALA A 266 20.99 0.53 6.49
N LEU A 267 19.78 0.61 7.04
CA LEU A 267 18.84 1.69 6.75
C LEU A 267 19.38 3.04 7.20
N GLN A 268 19.96 3.13 8.41
CA GLN A 268 20.62 4.34 8.89
C GLN A 268 21.77 4.77 7.97
N ALA A 269 22.57 3.84 7.45
CA ALA A 269 23.63 4.14 6.49
C ALA A 269 23.07 4.69 5.15
N GLN A 270 21.96 4.14 4.67
CA GLN A 270 21.27 4.67 3.48
C GLN A 270 20.73 6.08 3.72
N VAL A 271 20.12 6.33 4.88
CA VAL A 271 19.65 7.66 5.27
C VAL A 271 20.81 8.66 5.28
N ARG A 272 21.93 8.34 5.92
CA ARG A 272 23.13 9.20 5.93
C ARG A 272 23.66 9.49 4.52
N LYS A 273 23.63 8.51 3.62
CA LYS A 273 24.01 8.70 2.22
C LYS A 273 23.07 9.67 1.51
N LEU A 274 21.77 9.50 1.68
CA LEU A 274 20.76 10.39 1.09
C LEU A 274 20.83 11.80 1.67
N GLU A 275 21.09 11.95 2.97
CA GLU A 275 21.35 13.23 3.62
C GLU A 275 22.56 13.94 2.98
N GLY A 276 23.68 13.23 2.81
CA GLY A 276 24.85 13.77 2.12
C GLY A 276 24.59 14.17 0.66
N ASP A 277 23.81 13.38 -0.08
CA ASP A 277 23.39 13.71 -1.45
C ASP A 277 22.50 14.96 -1.51
N LEU A 278 21.59 15.11 -0.53
CA LEU A 278 20.74 16.28 -0.40
C LEU A 278 21.55 17.54 -0.05
N GLU A 279 22.51 17.45 0.87
CA GLU A 279 23.43 18.55 1.18
C GLU A 279 24.24 18.97 -0.04
N HIS A 280 24.75 17.99 -0.80
CA HIS A 280 25.48 18.27 -2.05
C HIS A 280 24.61 18.98 -3.08
N ARG A 281 23.37 18.54 -3.28
CA ARG A 281 22.39 19.23 -4.14
C ARG A 281 22.08 20.63 -3.60
N GLY A 282 21.98 20.79 -2.28
CA GLY A 282 21.79 22.09 -1.63
C GLY A 282 22.93 23.08 -1.90
N ARG A 283 24.18 22.59 -1.89
CA ARG A 283 25.36 23.39 -2.27
C ARG A 283 25.29 23.82 -3.74
N LYS A 284 25.02 22.89 -4.67
CA LYS A 284 24.85 23.21 -6.09
C LYS A 284 23.76 24.26 -6.34
N ILE A 285 22.61 24.14 -5.67
CA ILE A 285 21.53 25.12 -5.78
C ILE A 285 21.99 26.49 -5.27
N SER A 286 22.74 26.53 -4.17
CA SER A 286 23.28 27.79 -3.62
C SER A 286 24.26 28.46 -4.57
N ASP A 287 25.13 27.69 -5.24
CA ASP A 287 26.07 28.23 -6.24
C ASP A 287 25.35 28.73 -7.49
N LEU A 288 24.34 28.00 -7.98
CA LEU A 288 23.47 28.46 -9.05
C LEU A 288 22.72 29.75 -8.68
N LYS A 289 22.26 29.89 -7.44
CA LYS A 289 21.64 31.13 -6.94
C LYS A 289 22.63 32.29 -6.95
N LYS A 290 23.88 32.09 -6.51
CA LYS A 290 24.93 33.11 -6.59
C LYS A 290 25.22 33.52 -8.04
N TYR A 291 25.29 32.54 -8.95
CA TYR A 291 25.49 32.82 -10.37
C TYR A 291 24.33 33.61 -10.98
N ALA A 292 23.08 33.23 -10.69
CA ALA A 292 21.89 33.96 -11.13
C ALA A 292 21.87 35.40 -10.60
N GLN A 293 22.30 35.62 -9.35
CA GLN A 293 22.43 36.94 -8.76
C GLN A 293 23.49 37.80 -9.48
N LYS A 294 24.68 37.25 -9.75
CA LYS A 294 25.71 37.95 -10.55
C LYS A 294 25.22 38.32 -11.94
N LEU A 295 24.47 37.42 -12.59
CA LEU A 295 23.88 37.69 -13.90
C LEU A 295 22.86 38.85 -13.82
N LYS A 296 22.05 38.88 -12.76
CA LYS A 296 21.09 39.97 -12.51
C LYS A 296 21.80 41.32 -12.31
N GLU A 297 22.88 41.36 -11.53
CA GLU A 297 23.71 42.56 -11.35
C GLU A 297 24.29 43.03 -12.68
N ARG A 298 24.83 42.11 -13.50
CA ARG A 298 25.35 42.47 -14.83
C ARG A 298 24.28 43.04 -15.75
N ILE A 299 23.06 42.51 -15.71
CA ILE A 299 21.93 43.06 -16.48
C ILE A 299 21.61 44.48 -16.01
N GLN A 300 21.59 44.74 -14.70
CA GLN A 300 21.36 46.07 -14.14
C GLN A 300 22.45 47.07 -14.56
N ASP A 301 23.72 46.67 -14.53
CA ASP A 301 24.83 47.50 -15.00
C ASP A 301 24.68 47.86 -16.48
N LEU A 302 24.32 46.89 -17.32
CA LEU A 302 24.09 47.12 -18.75
C LEU A 302 22.88 48.04 -18.98
N ASP A 303 21.81 47.93 -18.19
CA ASP A 303 20.66 48.83 -18.24
C ASP A 303 21.03 50.28 -17.87
N VAL A 304 21.93 50.46 -16.89
CA VAL A 304 22.47 51.78 -16.53
C VAL A 304 23.30 52.34 -17.69
N GLN A 305 24.24 51.56 -18.25
CA GLN A 305 25.04 51.97 -19.41
C GLN A 305 24.17 52.34 -20.61
N LEU A 306 23.09 51.59 -20.88
CA LEU A 306 22.14 51.91 -21.94
C LEU A 306 21.39 53.21 -21.69
N LYS A 307 21.06 53.55 -20.45
CA LYS A 307 20.42 54.83 -20.10
C LYS A 307 21.39 55.99 -20.26
N GLU A 308 22.64 55.83 -19.83
CA GLU A 308 23.71 56.82 -20.00
C GLU A 308 23.96 57.09 -21.48
N ALA A 309 24.16 56.06 -22.29
CA ALA A 309 24.34 56.20 -23.74
C ALA A 309 23.14 56.89 -24.43
N ARG A 310 21.91 56.63 -23.98
CA ARG A 310 20.71 57.34 -24.48
C ARG A 310 20.70 58.81 -24.08
N GLN A 311 21.12 59.13 -22.86
CA GLN A 311 21.22 60.50 -22.36
C GLN A 311 22.28 61.28 -23.15
N GLU A 312 23.49 60.72 -23.32
CA GLU A 312 24.56 61.30 -24.13
C GLU A 312 24.11 61.54 -25.58
N ASN A 313 23.41 60.57 -26.18
CA ASN A 313 22.87 60.73 -27.53
C ASN A 313 21.87 61.90 -27.60
N SER A 314 21.02 62.06 -26.59
CA SER A 314 20.08 63.18 -26.51
C SER A 314 20.79 64.54 -26.38
N GLU A 315 21.89 64.60 -25.64
CA GLU A 315 22.73 65.79 -25.49
C GLU A 315 23.45 66.12 -26.79
N LEU A 316 24.05 65.12 -27.45
CA LEU A 316 24.67 65.26 -28.77
C LEU A 316 23.65 65.74 -29.80
N LYS A 317 22.43 65.19 -29.81
CA LYS A 317 21.34 65.67 -30.67
C LYS A 317 20.99 67.13 -30.39
N GLY A 318 20.98 67.53 -29.12
CA GLY A 318 20.77 68.93 -28.71
C GLY A 318 21.89 69.86 -29.18
N THR A 319 23.16 69.45 -29.06
CA THR A 319 24.31 70.23 -29.56
C THR A 319 24.30 70.34 -31.08
N ALA A 320 24.02 69.25 -31.79
CA ALA A 320 23.88 69.25 -33.25
C ALA A 320 22.76 70.20 -33.71
N LYS A 321 21.61 70.23 -33.02
CA LYS A 321 20.54 71.18 -33.31
C LYS A 321 21.01 72.64 -33.13
N LYS A 322 21.69 72.95 -32.03
CA LYS A 322 22.24 74.31 -31.78
C LYS A 322 23.26 74.72 -32.84
N LEU A 323 24.13 73.79 -33.28
CA LEU A 323 25.08 74.04 -34.36
C LEU A 323 24.37 74.26 -35.70
N GLY A 324 23.32 73.47 -35.99
CA GLY A 324 22.47 73.65 -37.16
C GLY A 324 21.76 75.02 -37.19
N GLU A 325 21.25 75.47 -36.05
CA GLU A 325 20.65 76.82 -35.90
C GLU A 325 21.69 77.92 -36.15
N LYS A 326 22.90 77.81 -35.56
CA LYS A 326 24.01 78.75 -35.81
C LYS A 326 24.41 78.78 -37.28
N LEU A 327 24.47 77.63 -37.93
CA LEU A 327 24.79 77.52 -39.36
C LEU A 327 23.72 78.19 -40.23
N ALA A 328 22.44 77.99 -39.90
CA ALA A 328 21.34 78.65 -40.60
C ALA A 328 21.42 80.18 -40.46
N VAL A 329 21.66 80.70 -39.26
CA VAL A 329 21.85 82.14 -39.02
C VAL A 329 23.06 82.68 -39.79
N ALA A 330 24.16 81.93 -39.85
CA ALA A 330 25.34 82.31 -40.63
C ALA A 330 25.02 82.34 -42.14
N LYS A 331 24.29 81.34 -42.64
CA LYS A 331 23.81 81.30 -44.03
C LYS A 331 22.90 82.49 -44.33
N ASP A 332 21.95 82.82 -43.47
CA ASP A 332 21.06 83.98 -43.65
C ASP A 332 21.82 85.31 -43.63
N ARG A 333 22.82 85.44 -42.74
CA ARG A 333 23.71 86.62 -42.71
C ARG A 333 24.50 86.76 -44.01
N MET A 334 25.02 85.67 -44.55
CA MET A 334 25.74 85.63 -45.83
C MET A 334 24.81 86.00 -46.99
N MET A 335 23.60 85.42 -47.03
CA MET A 335 22.58 85.76 -48.03
C MET A 335 22.20 87.25 -47.98
N LEU A 336 22.02 87.84 -46.78
CA LEU A 336 21.76 89.26 -46.63
C LEU A 336 22.93 90.13 -47.10
N GLN A 337 24.17 89.68 -46.92
CA GLN A 337 25.36 90.35 -47.43
C GLN A 337 25.44 90.26 -48.96
N GLU A 338 25.11 89.11 -49.54
CA GLU A 338 25.02 88.90 -50.99
C GLU A 338 23.91 89.76 -51.62
N CYS A 339 22.72 89.83 -51.01
CA CYS A 339 21.63 90.74 -51.40
C CYS A 339 22.02 92.23 -51.30
N ARG A 340 22.84 92.62 -50.32
CA ARG A 340 23.40 93.99 -50.23
C ARG A 340 24.49 94.24 -51.28
N GLY A 341 25.23 93.20 -51.67
CA GLY A 341 26.20 93.23 -52.76
C GLY A 341 25.52 93.40 -54.12
N THR A 342 24.44 92.66 -54.37
CA THR A 342 23.66 92.73 -55.62
C THR A 342 22.94 94.06 -55.79
N GLN A 343 22.35 94.62 -54.72
CA GLN A 343 21.79 95.98 -54.71
C GLN A 343 22.83 97.07 -55.01
N LYS A 344 24.08 96.92 -54.53
CA LYS A 344 25.18 97.84 -54.86
C LYS A 344 25.67 97.70 -56.30
N THR A 345 25.60 96.51 -56.91
CA THR A 345 25.91 96.32 -58.33
C THR A 345 24.80 96.75 -59.28
N ASP A 346 23.52 96.65 -58.90
CA ASP A 346 22.42 97.18 -59.71
C ASP A 346 22.36 98.71 -59.64
N ALA A 347 22.71 99.31 -58.50
CA ALA A 347 22.94 100.76 -58.41
C ALA A 347 24.10 101.22 -59.31
N ARG A 348 25.20 100.44 -59.42
CA ARG A 348 26.35 100.77 -60.27
C ARG A 348 26.14 100.44 -61.77
N LYS A 349 25.23 99.52 -62.11
CA LYS A 349 24.85 99.20 -63.50
C LYS A 349 23.84 100.17 -64.11
N THR A 350 23.23 101.04 -63.31
CA THR A 350 22.36 102.12 -63.80
C THR A 350 23.15 103.42 -64.09
N GLU A 351 24.48 103.45 -63.83
CA GLU A 351 25.30 104.67 -63.92
C GLU A 351 26.45 104.62 -64.95
N LEU A 352 26.66 103.50 -65.68
CA LEU A 352 27.73 103.38 -66.70
C LEU A 352 27.26 102.71 -68.00
N VAL A 353 26.09 103.10 -68.50
CA VAL A 353 25.70 102.98 -69.91
C VAL A 353 25.88 104.34 -70.56
N SER A 354 27.13 104.79 -70.67
CA SER A 354 27.56 105.84 -71.59
C SER A 354 29.07 105.72 -71.75
N GLU A 355 29.51 105.62 -73.00
CA GLU A 355 30.91 105.61 -73.50
C GLU A 355 31.54 104.23 -73.77
N ASN A 356 31.20 103.75 -74.98
CA ASN A 356 32.10 103.38 -76.07
C ASN A 356 33.27 102.41 -75.79
N LYS A 357 33.26 101.21 -76.37
CA LYS A 357 33.54 100.86 -77.80
C LYS A 357 35.05 100.93 -78.08
N VAL A 358 35.65 99.77 -78.38
CA VAL A 358 36.41 99.45 -79.61
C VAL A 358 37.42 98.30 -79.37
N LEU A 359 37.18 97.23 -80.14
CA LEU A 359 38.08 96.25 -80.78
C LEU A 359 39.38 95.76 -80.12
N GLY A 360 39.59 94.45 -80.24
CA GLY A 360 40.91 93.87 -80.47
C GLY A 360 41.04 92.42 -80.00
N GLU A 361 40.61 91.46 -80.81
CA GLU A 361 41.00 90.05 -80.68
C GLU A 361 42.34 89.84 -81.40
N GLU A 362 43.35 89.29 -80.73
CA GLU A 362 44.46 88.59 -81.38
C GLU A 362 45.09 87.56 -80.42
N ASN A 363 45.57 86.47 -81.03
CA ASN A 363 45.94 85.19 -80.42
C ASN A 363 47.37 85.15 -79.85
N ASP A 364 47.67 84.00 -79.24
CA ASP A 364 48.96 83.28 -79.20
C ASP A 364 49.77 83.20 -77.89
N LEU A 365 49.86 81.93 -77.44
CA LEU A 365 51.05 81.16 -77.03
C LEU A 365 51.99 81.64 -75.88
N GLU A 366 52.20 80.66 -74.99
CA GLU A 366 53.48 80.21 -74.41
C GLU A 366 54.02 80.76 -73.06
N ALA A 367 54.40 79.77 -72.24
CA ALA A 367 55.51 79.71 -71.28
C ALA A 367 55.44 80.47 -69.94
N GLY A 368 55.77 79.75 -68.85
CA GLY A 368 56.32 80.38 -67.64
C GLY A 368 56.07 79.65 -66.32
N ASN A 369 57.00 78.75 -65.96
CA ASN A 369 57.12 78.04 -64.68
C ASN A 369 57.01 78.92 -63.42
N LEU A 370 56.45 78.38 -62.32
CA LEU A 370 57.15 77.95 -61.09
C LEU A 370 56.19 77.85 -59.89
N HIS A 371 56.26 76.69 -59.23
CA HIS A 371 55.73 76.38 -57.91
C HIS A 371 56.56 77.09 -56.82
N PRO A 372 55.96 77.65 -55.74
CA PRO A 372 55.90 76.89 -54.49
C PRO A 372 54.63 77.09 -53.64
N GLN A 373 54.33 76.07 -52.84
CA GLN A 373 53.30 76.01 -51.80
C GLN A 373 53.35 77.18 -50.80
N HIS A 374 52.21 77.83 -50.52
CA HIS A 374 51.58 77.84 -49.18
C HIS A 374 50.20 78.55 -49.21
N ASP A 375 49.19 77.85 -48.69
CA ASP A 375 47.93 78.28 -48.05
C ASP A 375 46.86 79.19 -48.69
N GLN A 376 45.63 78.73 -48.37
CA GLN A 376 44.31 79.38 -48.30
C GLN A 376 43.44 79.50 -49.57
N SER A 377 42.43 78.62 -49.53
CA SER A 377 41.00 78.85 -49.80
C SER A 377 40.54 79.12 -51.25
N SER A 378 39.93 78.06 -51.79
CA SER A 378 38.56 78.02 -52.34
C SER A 378 38.20 78.81 -53.60
N LEU A 379 37.61 78.04 -54.52
CA LEU A 379 36.42 78.35 -55.33
C LEU A 379 36.57 79.35 -56.47
N LYS A 380 36.35 78.83 -57.69
CA LYS A 380 35.49 79.38 -58.77
C LYS A 380 35.51 78.40 -59.94
N GLU A 381 34.47 78.14 -60.71
CA GLU A 381 33.06 78.54 -60.71
C GLU A 381 32.36 77.62 -61.74
N CYS A 382 31.14 77.18 -61.41
CA CYS A 382 29.97 76.80 -62.22
C CYS A 382 30.06 76.72 -63.78
N PRO A 383 29.19 75.91 -64.42
CA PRO A 383 27.87 76.47 -64.72
C PRO A 383 26.67 75.54 -64.47
N CYS A 384 25.58 76.23 -64.16
CA CYS A 384 24.27 75.80 -63.76
C CYS A 384 23.46 75.09 -64.86
N VAL A 385 22.66 74.08 -64.48
CA VAL A 385 21.40 73.76 -65.16
C VAL A 385 20.31 73.44 -64.12
N LYS A 386 19.32 74.35 -64.10
CA LYS A 386 17.90 74.21 -63.68
C LYS A 386 17.57 74.09 -62.18
N GLY A 387 16.69 75.02 -61.78
CA GLY A 387 16.06 75.10 -60.48
C GLY A 387 15.05 73.99 -60.20
N GLY A 388 14.88 73.73 -58.91
CA GLY A 388 14.00 72.71 -58.34
C GLY A 388 14.54 72.12 -57.02
N THR A 389 15.85 72.22 -56.77
CA THR A 389 16.53 71.24 -55.91
C THR A 389 16.65 71.63 -54.43
N ASP A 390 16.66 72.90 -54.04
CA ASP A 390 17.06 73.28 -52.65
C ASP A 390 15.92 73.31 -51.62
N MET A 391 14.65 73.34 -52.07
CA MET A 391 13.48 73.05 -51.21
C MET A 391 13.16 71.55 -51.20
N GLN A 392 13.75 70.80 -52.13
CA GLN A 392 13.61 69.37 -52.28
C GLN A 392 14.64 68.63 -51.41
N THR A 393 15.90 69.05 -51.35
CA THR A 393 16.95 68.46 -50.50
C THR A 393 16.69 68.61 -48.99
N LYS A 394 16.09 69.72 -48.52
CA LYS A 394 15.67 69.86 -47.11
C LYS A 394 14.43 69.02 -46.75
N LYS A 395 13.47 68.88 -47.68
CA LYS A 395 12.33 67.98 -47.51
C LYS A 395 12.74 66.52 -47.62
N GLU A 396 13.71 66.21 -48.47
CA GLU A 396 14.34 64.89 -48.60
C GLU A 396 15.11 64.55 -47.33
N ALA A 397 15.95 65.43 -46.79
CA ALA A 397 16.64 65.18 -45.52
C ALA A 397 15.68 65.03 -44.32
N SER A 398 14.61 65.83 -44.23
CA SER A 398 13.58 65.63 -43.19
C SER A 398 12.81 64.32 -43.38
N ALA A 399 12.43 64.00 -44.62
CA ALA A 399 11.76 62.74 -44.96
C ALA A 399 12.66 61.53 -44.71
N GLU A 400 13.97 61.66 -44.92
CA GLU A 400 14.96 60.62 -44.69
C GLU A 400 15.20 60.41 -43.18
N THR A 401 15.23 61.49 -42.37
CA THR A 401 15.27 61.35 -40.90
C THR A 401 13.98 60.79 -40.31
N GLU A 402 12.81 61.15 -40.85
CA GLU A 402 11.53 60.56 -40.47
C GLU A 402 11.44 59.11 -40.90
N TYR A 403 11.94 58.77 -42.10
CA TYR A 403 12.04 57.40 -42.59
C TYR A 403 12.95 56.53 -41.69
N MET A 404 14.12 57.04 -41.29
CA MET A 404 15.00 56.34 -40.34
C MET A 404 14.36 56.18 -38.96
N LYS A 405 13.64 57.21 -38.47
CA LYS A 405 12.89 57.11 -37.21
C LYS A 405 11.77 56.06 -37.31
N GLN A 406 11.05 56.02 -38.43
CA GLN A 406 10.01 55.04 -38.71
C GLN A 406 10.61 53.62 -38.75
N GLN A 407 11.78 53.43 -39.39
CA GLN A 407 12.50 52.16 -39.37
C GLN A 407 12.88 51.72 -37.96
N TYR A 408 13.43 52.61 -37.12
CA TYR A 408 13.75 52.25 -35.73
C TYR A 408 12.50 51.92 -34.91
N GLU A 409 11.39 52.63 -35.11
CA GLU A 409 10.11 52.31 -34.47
C GLU A 409 9.53 50.97 -34.94
N ASP A 410 9.72 50.63 -36.22
CA ASP A 410 9.34 49.33 -36.78
C ASP A 410 10.24 48.21 -36.22
N ASP A 411 11.54 48.42 -36.13
CA ASP A 411 12.48 47.43 -35.59
C ASP A 411 12.27 47.22 -34.09
N LEU A 412 11.97 48.28 -33.33
CA LEU A 412 11.59 48.16 -31.92
C LEU A 412 10.29 47.37 -31.75
N ARG A 413 9.33 47.54 -32.65
CA ARG A 413 8.09 46.74 -32.67
C ARG A 413 8.35 45.28 -33.01
N LYS A 414 9.23 45.00 -33.97
CA LYS A 414 9.64 43.62 -34.32
C LYS A 414 10.32 42.92 -33.16
N ILE A 415 11.28 43.58 -32.48
CA ILE A 415 11.96 43.00 -31.32
C ILE A 415 10.97 42.72 -30.19
N LYS A 416 10.05 43.66 -29.90
CA LYS A 416 9.00 43.43 -28.89
C LYS A 416 8.12 42.23 -29.25
N HIS A 417 7.67 42.15 -30.49
CA HIS A 417 6.88 41.02 -30.97
C HIS A 417 7.63 39.70 -30.82
N GLN A 418 8.90 39.64 -31.25
CA GLN A 418 9.77 38.47 -31.10
C GLN A 418 9.93 38.05 -29.64
N THR A 419 10.19 39.00 -28.73
CA THR A 419 10.30 38.69 -27.30
C THR A 419 8.97 38.20 -26.69
N GLU A 420 7.84 38.71 -27.16
CA GLU A 420 6.52 38.26 -26.72
C GLU A 420 6.19 36.86 -27.27
N GLU A 421 6.57 36.56 -28.51
CA GLU A 421 6.46 35.23 -29.12
C GLU A 421 7.34 34.21 -28.41
N GLU A 422 8.60 34.54 -28.12
CA GLU A 422 9.51 33.69 -27.35
C GLU A 422 8.99 33.44 -25.93
N LYS A 423 8.50 34.48 -25.25
CA LYS A 423 7.87 34.36 -23.93
C LYS A 423 6.62 33.47 -23.98
N LYS A 424 5.81 33.59 -25.04
CA LYS A 424 4.65 32.72 -25.26
C LYS A 424 5.11 31.28 -25.48
N HIS A 425 6.11 31.05 -26.32
CA HIS A 425 6.65 29.72 -26.59
C HIS A 425 7.20 29.04 -25.32
N LEU A 426 7.93 29.77 -24.47
CA LEU A 426 8.44 29.26 -23.19
C LEU A 426 7.31 28.93 -22.22
N LYS A 427 6.26 29.76 -22.16
CA LYS A 427 5.06 29.47 -21.36
C LYS A 427 4.34 28.22 -21.87
N ASP A 428 4.17 28.10 -23.19
CA ASP A 428 3.51 26.95 -23.81
C ASP A 428 4.33 25.66 -23.57
N GLN A 429 5.67 25.73 -23.62
CA GLN A 429 6.54 24.61 -23.23
C GLN A 429 6.38 24.23 -21.75
N LEU A 430 6.28 25.20 -20.84
CA LEU A 430 6.10 24.94 -19.41
C LEU A 430 4.75 24.28 -19.15
N VAL A 431 3.67 24.79 -19.76
CA VAL A 431 2.33 24.22 -19.67
C VAL A 431 2.32 22.79 -20.20
N LYS A 432 2.94 22.54 -21.35
CA LYS A 432 3.02 21.20 -21.94
C LYS A 432 3.78 20.21 -21.04
N ARG A 433 4.91 20.62 -20.44
CA ARG A 433 5.64 19.78 -19.48
C ARG A 433 4.82 19.47 -18.23
N LEU A 434 4.06 20.44 -17.73
CA LEU A 434 3.17 20.24 -16.58
C LEU A 434 2.01 19.30 -16.93
N GLU A 435 1.39 19.47 -18.10
CA GLU A 435 0.36 18.57 -18.60
C GLU A 435 0.87 17.14 -18.76
N ASP A 436 2.07 16.96 -19.30
CA ASP A 436 2.68 15.64 -19.47
C ASP A 436 3.03 15.00 -18.12
N LEU A 437 3.48 15.79 -17.13
CA LEU A 437 3.70 15.32 -15.76
C LEU A 437 2.38 14.90 -15.09
N VAL A 438 1.31 15.70 -15.25
CA VAL A 438 -0.02 15.37 -14.73
C VAL A 438 -0.58 14.12 -15.40
N LYS A 439 -0.38 13.95 -16.72
CA LYS A 439 -0.78 12.73 -17.44
C LYS A 439 -0.02 11.51 -16.91
N LYS A 440 1.30 11.61 -16.69
CA LYS A 440 2.12 10.54 -16.09
C LYS A 440 1.62 10.15 -14.71
N HIS A 441 1.49 11.12 -13.79
CA HIS A 441 0.95 10.85 -12.45
C HIS A 441 -0.47 10.26 -12.50
N THR A 442 -1.31 10.72 -13.43
CA THR A 442 -2.67 10.17 -13.61
C THR A 442 -2.64 8.70 -14.03
N VAL A 443 -1.73 8.34 -14.95
CA VAL A 443 -1.56 6.95 -15.40
C VAL A 443 -0.98 6.09 -14.27
N GLU A 444 0.02 6.58 -13.53
CA GLU A 444 0.61 5.89 -12.37
C GLU A 444 -0.45 5.65 -11.28
N ILE A 445 -1.25 6.66 -10.92
CA ILE A 445 -2.33 6.51 -9.95
C ILE A 445 -3.35 5.47 -10.43
N LYS A 446 -3.72 5.46 -11.72
CA LYS A 446 -4.62 4.45 -12.28
C LYS A 446 -4.01 3.05 -12.23
N SER A 447 -2.72 2.92 -12.55
CA SER A 447 -1.97 1.67 -12.47
C SER A 447 -1.95 1.13 -11.04
N VAL A 448 -1.54 1.94 -10.07
CA VAL A 448 -1.49 1.58 -8.65
C VAL A 448 -2.88 1.20 -8.15
N ARG A 449 -3.91 1.97 -8.47
CA ARG A 449 -5.30 1.63 -8.12
C ARG A 449 -5.72 0.27 -8.69
N SER A 450 -5.41 -0.01 -9.96
CA SER A 450 -5.74 -1.29 -10.60
C SER A 450 -5.01 -2.47 -9.96
N SER A 451 -3.74 -2.29 -9.58
CA SER A 451 -2.95 -3.29 -8.86
C SER A 451 -3.52 -3.56 -7.47
N VAL A 452 -3.80 -2.52 -6.69
CA VAL A 452 -4.42 -2.63 -5.36
C VAL A 452 -5.80 -3.31 -5.44
N GLU A 453 -6.59 -3.00 -6.47
CA GLU A 453 -7.89 -3.62 -6.68
C GLU A 453 -7.79 -5.10 -7.10
N ALA A 454 -6.75 -5.48 -7.85
CA ALA A 454 -6.45 -6.87 -8.18
C ALA A 454 -6.04 -7.67 -6.93
N GLU A 455 -5.16 -7.12 -6.10
CA GLU A 455 -4.76 -7.73 -4.82
C GLU A 455 -5.95 -7.87 -3.87
N ARG A 456 -6.80 -6.84 -3.77
CA ARG A 456 -8.05 -6.91 -2.99
C ARG A 456 -8.95 -8.06 -3.47
N LYS A 457 -9.13 -8.22 -4.78
CA LYS A 457 -9.93 -9.32 -5.34
C LYS A 457 -9.31 -10.69 -5.10
N LYS A 458 -7.98 -10.80 -5.14
CA LYS A 458 -7.25 -12.04 -4.85
C LYS A 458 -7.43 -12.43 -3.38
N LEU A 459 -7.25 -11.49 -2.46
CA LEU A 459 -7.48 -11.70 -1.03
C LEU A 459 -8.94 -12.05 -0.73
N GLN A 460 -9.89 -11.42 -1.42
CA GLN A 460 -11.30 -11.76 -1.27
C GLN A 460 -11.58 -13.22 -1.66
N LYS A 461 -11.05 -13.69 -2.80
CA LYS A 461 -11.18 -15.09 -3.22
C LYS A 461 -10.52 -16.07 -2.27
N GLU A 462 -9.36 -15.72 -1.72
CA GLU A 462 -8.65 -16.54 -0.72
C GLU A 462 -9.48 -16.69 0.56
N VAL A 463 -10.06 -15.59 1.06
CA VAL A 463 -10.94 -15.62 2.23
C VAL A 463 -12.21 -16.45 1.96
N GLU A 464 -12.83 -16.30 0.78
CA GLU A 464 -13.98 -17.13 0.38
C GLU A 464 -13.61 -18.62 0.30
N ALA A 465 -12.43 -18.96 -0.22
CA ALA A 465 -11.95 -20.34 -0.28
C ALA A 465 -11.70 -20.92 1.12
N GLN A 466 -11.09 -20.15 2.03
CA GLN A 466 -10.87 -20.57 3.42
C GLN A 466 -12.18 -20.79 4.18
N LEU A 467 -13.17 -19.90 3.99
CA LEU A 467 -14.50 -20.08 4.57
C LEU A 467 -15.17 -21.35 4.06
N GLU A 468 -15.07 -21.64 2.77
CA GLU A 468 -15.67 -22.84 2.18
C GLU A 468 -14.96 -24.13 2.63
N GLU A 469 -13.64 -24.08 2.86
CA GLU A 469 -12.90 -25.19 3.42
C GLU A 469 -13.30 -25.47 4.88
N VAL A 470 -13.43 -24.42 5.71
CA VAL A 470 -13.92 -24.52 7.09
C VAL A 470 -15.35 -25.06 7.10
N ARG A 471 -16.22 -24.57 6.21
CA ARG A 471 -17.59 -25.07 6.06
C ARG A 471 -17.61 -26.55 5.75
N LYS A 472 -16.83 -27.01 4.75
CA LYS A 472 -16.73 -28.43 4.40
C LYS A 472 -16.17 -29.29 5.52
N LYS A 473 -15.21 -28.78 6.31
CA LYS A 473 -14.70 -29.47 7.51
C LYS A 473 -15.81 -29.64 8.54
N SER A 474 -16.56 -28.57 8.83
CA SER A 474 -17.67 -28.61 9.78
C SER A 474 -18.82 -29.53 9.32
N GLU A 475 -19.16 -29.54 8.03
CA GLU A 475 -20.17 -30.44 7.47
C GLU A 475 -19.75 -31.92 7.57
N LYS A 476 -18.46 -32.23 7.42
CA LYS A 476 -17.93 -33.59 7.62
C LYS A 476 -18.01 -34.02 9.09
N GLU A 477 -17.66 -33.12 10.01
CA GLU A 477 -17.73 -33.37 11.45
C GLU A 477 -19.18 -33.59 11.89
N ILE A 478 -20.13 -32.79 11.39
CA ILE A 478 -21.57 -32.99 11.64
C ILE A 478 -22.01 -34.38 11.17
N LYS A 479 -21.65 -34.79 9.94
CA LYS A 479 -22.00 -36.12 9.43
C LYS A 479 -21.42 -37.26 10.28
N GLN A 480 -20.17 -37.11 10.71
CA GLN A 480 -19.55 -38.11 11.59
C GLN A 480 -20.28 -38.20 12.94
N LEU A 481 -20.66 -37.06 13.53
CA LEU A 481 -21.43 -37.04 14.77
C LEU A 481 -22.84 -37.62 14.58
N GLU A 482 -23.47 -37.43 13.42
CA GLU A 482 -24.74 -38.07 13.08
C GLU A 482 -24.62 -39.60 12.97
N GLU A 483 -23.55 -40.10 12.35
CA GLU A 483 -23.23 -41.54 12.26
C GLU A 483 -22.97 -42.14 13.65
N GLU A 484 -22.18 -41.45 14.49
CA GLU A 484 -21.91 -41.87 15.86
C GLU A 484 -23.19 -41.87 16.71
N LYS A 485 -24.04 -40.85 16.57
CA LYS A 485 -25.35 -40.80 17.22
C LYS A 485 -26.24 -41.97 16.79
N ALA A 486 -26.28 -42.30 15.50
CA ALA A 486 -27.03 -43.44 14.99
C ALA A 486 -26.49 -44.78 15.54
N ALA A 487 -25.17 -44.96 15.55
CA ALA A 487 -24.53 -46.16 16.10
C ALA A 487 -24.80 -46.33 17.60
N LEU A 488 -24.74 -45.23 18.38
CA LEU A 488 -25.10 -45.24 19.80
C LEU A 488 -26.58 -45.55 20.01
N ASN A 489 -27.47 -45.04 19.16
CA ASN A 489 -28.90 -45.34 19.25
C ASN A 489 -29.18 -46.83 19.00
N VAL A 490 -28.51 -47.46 18.03
CA VAL A 490 -28.60 -48.91 17.81
C VAL A 490 -28.09 -49.69 19.03
N LYS A 491 -26.95 -49.28 19.62
CA LYS A 491 -26.44 -49.91 20.86
C LYS A 491 -27.43 -49.77 22.01
N LEU A 492 -28.05 -48.61 22.15
CA LEU A 492 -29.08 -48.36 23.16
C LEU A 492 -30.28 -49.28 22.94
N GLN A 493 -30.80 -49.38 21.72
CA GLN A 493 -31.89 -50.31 21.39
C GLN A 493 -31.53 -51.78 21.69
N ASN A 494 -30.30 -52.21 21.36
CA ASN A 494 -29.82 -53.54 21.68
C ASN A 494 -29.74 -53.77 23.21
N SER A 495 -29.24 -52.80 23.96
CA SER A 495 -29.20 -52.90 25.42
C SER A 495 -30.60 -52.93 26.04
N LEU A 496 -31.55 -52.16 25.50
CA LEU A 496 -32.96 -52.20 25.92
C LEU A 496 -33.59 -53.58 25.66
N LEU A 497 -33.33 -54.17 24.49
CA LEU A 497 -33.78 -55.54 24.18
C LEU A 497 -33.16 -56.58 25.12
N GLU A 498 -31.90 -56.41 25.50
CA GLU A 498 -31.21 -57.27 26.45
C GLU A 498 -31.76 -57.13 27.86
N VAL A 499 -32.07 -55.91 28.31
CA VAL A 499 -32.76 -55.65 29.57
C VAL A 499 -34.13 -56.33 29.59
N LEU A 500 -34.92 -56.19 28.53
CA LEU A 500 -36.22 -56.89 28.42
C LEU A 500 -36.05 -58.42 28.51
N ARG A 501 -35.04 -59.01 27.85
CA ARG A 501 -34.74 -60.45 27.97
C ARG A 501 -34.36 -60.85 29.38
N LEU A 502 -33.58 -60.03 30.09
CA LEU A 502 -33.18 -60.29 31.47
C LEU A 502 -34.38 -60.16 32.42
N GLU A 503 -35.26 -59.19 32.20
CA GLU A 503 -36.52 -59.05 32.94
C GLU A 503 -37.44 -60.25 32.75
N GLU A 504 -37.60 -60.74 31.51
CA GLU A 504 -38.32 -61.98 31.21
C GLU A 504 -37.68 -63.18 31.93
N PHE A 505 -36.35 -63.30 31.92
CA PHE A 505 -35.63 -64.37 32.62
C PHE A 505 -35.83 -64.31 34.14
N ILE A 506 -35.83 -63.11 34.72
CA ILE A 506 -36.11 -62.90 36.15
C ILE A 506 -37.57 -63.27 36.48
N GLN A 507 -38.54 -62.89 35.62
CA GLN A 507 -39.95 -63.26 35.81
C GLN A 507 -40.16 -64.78 35.72
N GLN A 508 -39.50 -65.46 34.77
CA GLN A 508 -39.56 -66.92 34.65
C GLN A 508 -38.95 -67.64 35.87
N ASN A 509 -37.87 -67.12 36.44
CA ASN A 509 -37.27 -67.69 37.66
C ASN A 509 -38.10 -67.43 38.93
N LYS A 510 -38.84 -66.31 38.99
CA LYS A 510 -39.83 -66.07 40.05
C LYS A 510 -41.05 -67.01 39.96
N ALA A 511 -41.33 -67.60 38.79
CA ALA A 511 -42.50 -68.45 38.54
C ALA A 511 -42.26 -69.96 38.71
N ARG A 512 -41.05 -70.43 39.06
CA ARG A 512 -40.80 -71.84 39.41
C ARG A 512 -41.20 -72.10 40.88
N PRO A 513 -42.21 -72.95 41.17
CA PRO A 513 -42.54 -73.30 42.54
C PRO A 513 -41.63 -74.44 43.02
N THR A 514 -40.78 -74.15 44.00
CA THR A 514 -40.24 -75.18 44.88
C THR A 514 -41.39 -75.69 45.75
N ARG A 515 -41.85 -76.91 45.48
CA ARG A 515 -42.68 -77.69 46.40
C ARG A 515 -41.89 -77.90 47.69
N ALA A 516 -42.38 -77.36 48.80
CA ALA A 516 -42.66 -78.10 50.05
C ALA A 516 -42.95 -77.13 51.19
N GLU A 517 -44.15 -77.32 51.76
CA GLU A 517 -44.49 -77.22 53.18
C GLU A 517 -44.62 -75.86 53.89
N GLU A 518 -45.86 -75.66 54.34
CA GLU A 518 -46.30 -75.15 55.64
C GLU A 518 -46.38 -73.63 55.89
N ARG A 519 -47.64 -73.17 55.79
CA ARG A 519 -48.25 -72.04 56.52
C ARG A 519 -48.10 -72.24 58.05
N PRO A 520 -48.11 -71.16 58.88
CA PRO A 520 -49.36 -70.39 59.09
C PRO A 520 -49.25 -68.89 59.48
N GLN A 521 -50.38 -68.19 59.22
CA GLN A 521 -50.98 -67.06 59.97
C GLN A 521 -50.16 -65.75 60.14
N GLU A 522 -50.66 -64.51 60.17
CA GLU A 522 -51.96 -63.82 60.09
C GLU A 522 -51.66 -62.29 60.21
N LEU A 523 -52.63 -61.42 59.89
CA LEU A 523 -52.68 -59.95 60.13
C LEU A 523 -51.72 -59.12 59.24
N GLY A 524 -52.15 -58.17 58.41
CA GLY A 524 -53.27 -57.23 58.51
C GLY A 524 -52.70 -55.82 58.71
N CYS A 525 -52.48 -55.05 57.63
CA CYS A 525 -52.63 -53.58 57.60
C CYS A 525 -52.31 -52.97 56.22
N GLN A 526 -53.36 -52.41 55.62
CA GLN A 526 -53.43 -51.08 54.98
C GLN A 526 -52.38 -50.66 53.92
N ARG A 527 -52.81 -50.77 52.67
CA ARG A 527 -53.09 -49.65 51.74
C ARG A 527 -52.03 -48.53 51.67
N CYS A 528 -51.28 -48.50 50.58
CA CYS A 528 -51.03 -47.27 49.80
C CYS A 528 -50.97 -47.63 48.32
N SER A 529 -51.97 -47.18 47.59
CA SER A 529 -52.07 -47.23 46.14
C SER A 529 -51.09 -46.23 45.53
N ILE A 530 -50.31 -46.65 44.53
CA ILE A 530 -49.98 -45.80 43.38
C ILE A 530 -50.15 -46.67 42.13
N LEU A 531 -51.17 -46.31 41.38
CA LEU A 531 -51.54 -46.81 40.07
C LEU A 531 -50.73 -46.06 39.00
N GLU A 532 -50.60 -46.74 37.85
CA GLU A 532 -50.46 -46.18 36.50
C GLU A 532 -49.05 -45.70 36.11
N THR A 533 -48.48 -46.09 34.96
CA THR A 533 -49.08 -46.54 33.69
C THR A 533 -48.10 -47.47 32.96
N GLN A 534 -48.59 -48.61 32.49
CA GLN A 534 -47.92 -49.47 31.51
C GLN A 534 -48.36 -49.01 30.12
N ASP A 535 -47.41 -48.87 29.19
CA ASP A 535 -47.67 -48.73 27.77
C ASP A 535 -47.02 -49.92 27.04
N PRO A 536 -47.79 -50.77 26.34
CA PRO A 536 -47.28 -51.98 25.70
C PRO A 536 -46.88 -51.70 24.24
N CYS A 537 -45.58 -51.68 23.95
CA CYS A 537 -45.07 -51.71 22.58
C CYS A 537 -44.45 -53.08 22.25
N LEU A 538 -45.14 -53.86 21.42
CA LEU A 538 -44.54 -54.96 20.66
C LEU A 538 -44.89 -54.83 19.17
N LYS A 539 -43.85 -54.49 18.41
CA LYS A 539 -43.44 -54.93 17.06
C LYS A 539 -44.52 -55.30 16.02
N LEU A 540 -44.40 -54.64 14.85
CA LEU A 540 -44.60 -55.30 13.55
C LEU A 540 -43.58 -54.79 12.52
N ASP A 541 -43.10 -55.74 11.73
CA ASP A 541 -41.98 -55.72 10.79
C ASP A 541 -42.23 -54.92 9.49
N GLU A 542 -41.10 -54.56 8.86
CA GLU A 542 -40.80 -54.50 7.40
C GLU A 542 -41.88 -53.92 6.46
N THR A 543 -41.69 -52.78 5.81
CA THR A 543 -40.83 -52.63 4.61
C THR A 543 -40.91 -51.17 4.16
N SER A 544 -39.80 -50.54 3.81
CA SER A 544 -39.81 -49.28 3.04
C SER A 544 -38.79 -49.38 1.91
N PRO A 545 -39.24 -49.31 0.65
CA PRO A 545 -38.44 -48.78 -0.42
C PRO A 545 -38.93 -47.39 -0.83
N ARG A 546 -37.95 -46.52 -1.08
CA ARG A 546 -37.98 -45.49 -2.13
C ARG A 546 -38.82 -44.22 -1.85
N GLY A 547 -38.14 -43.19 -1.35
CA GLY A 547 -38.56 -41.80 -1.48
C GLY A 547 -37.87 -41.14 -2.67
N GLU A 548 -38.45 -41.29 -3.86
CA GLU A 548 -38.26 -40.42 -5.01
C GLU A 548 -39.62 -40.35 -5.71
N GLU A 549 -40.31 -39.20 -5.61
CA GLU A 549 -40.88 -38.52 -6.79
C GLU A 549 -41.57 -37.21 -6.44
N TYR A 550 -41.26 -36.21 -7.27
CA TYR A 550 -42.05 -35.02 -7.53
C TYR A 550 -43.41 -35.41 -8.12
N GLN A 551 -44.51 -34.78 -7.68
CA GLN A 551 -45.49 -34.09 -8.55
C GLN A 551 -46.68 -33.53 -7.75
N ASP A 552 -46.76 -32.20 -7.72
CA ASP A 552 -47.81 -31.42 -8.37
C ASP A 552 -49.14 -32.14 -8.72
N LYS A 553 -50.25 -31.75 -8.08
CA LYS A 553 -51.45 -31.21 -8.76
C LYS A 553 -52.63 -30.98 -7.82
N LEU A 554 -53.13 -29.76 -7.91
CA LEU A 554 -54.44 -29.29 -7.50
C LEU A 554 -55.56 -30.09 -8.18
N ALA A 555 -56.58 -30.48 -7.42
CA ALA A 555 -57.98 -30.54 -7.89
C ALA A 555 -58.90 -30.67 -6.68
N ALA A 556 -59.43 -29.53 -6.24
CA ALA A 556 -60.72 -29.48 -5.58
C ALA A 556 -61.77 -29.35 -6.68
N GLU A 557 -62.67 -30.33 -6.80
CA GLU A 557 -64.03 -30.08 -7.25
C GLU A 557 -64.97 -31.00 -6.46
N GLU A 558 -65.80 -30.33 -5.68
CA GLU A 558 -67.02 -30.87 -5.09
C GLU A 558 -68.02 -31.20 -6.20
N GLY A 559 -68.68 -32.34 -6.08
CA GLY A 559 -69.68 -32.79 -7.04
C GLY A 559 -70.68 -33.75 -6.41
N THR A 560 -71.64 -33.14 -5.69
CA THR A 560 -73.08 -33.45 -5.72
C THR A 560 -73.57 -34.91 -5.66
N SER A 561 -74.38 -35.17 -4.62
CA SER A 561 -75.74 -35.72 -4.71
C SER A 561 -75.91 -37.14 -5.27
N SER A 562 -76.25 -38.09 -4.39
CA SER A 562 -77.29 -39.08 -4.69
C SER A 562 -77.87 -39.68 -3.39
N ASP A 563 -78.96 -39.11 -2.92
CA ASP A 563 -79.99 -39.82 -2.14
C ASP A 563 -81.07 -40.24 -3.14
N GLU A 564 -81.44 -41.53 -3.17
CA GLU A 564 -82.77 -41.97 -3.61
C GLU A 564 -83.15 -43.24 -2.85
N GLU A 565 -84.37 -43.19 -2.30
CA GLU A 565 -85.08 -44.27 -1.64
C GLU A 565 -85.37 -45.41 -2.61
N GLU A 566 -85.41 -46.66 -2.13
CA GLU A 566 -86.46 -47.57 -2.64
C GLU A 566 -86.90 -48.61 -1.59
N ARG A 567 -88.15 -48.40 -1.16
CA ARG A 567 -88.93 -49.17 -0.21
C ARG A 567 -89.94 -49.97 -1.02
N THR A 568 -89.82 -51.29 -1.07
CA THR A 568 -90.86 -52.13 -1.71
C THR A 568 -91.24 -53.32 -0.83
N LYS A 569 -92.29 -53.12 -0.02
CA LYS A 569 -93.19 -54.17 0.47
C LYS A 569 -94.08 -54.61 -0.70
N VAL A 570 -94.13 -55.90 -1.02
CA VAL A 570 -95.20 -56.48 -1.86
C VAL A 570 -95.90 -57.59 -1.08
N LEU A 571 -97.20 -57.39 -0.92
CA LEU A 571 -98.22 -58.28 -0.38
C LEU A 571 -98.89 -58.98 -1.58
N LEU A 572 -99.03 -60.30 -1.56
CA LEU A 572 -99.94 -61.02 -2.45
C LEU A 572 -100.72 -62.07 -1.65
N LYS A 573 -102.03 -62.05 -1.88
CA LYS A 573 -103.09 -62.75 -1.15
C LYS A 573 -103.85 -63.62 -2.16
N GLU A 574 -104.18 -64.84 -1.74
CA GLU A 574 -105.41 -65.61 -2.03
C GLU A 574 -105.68 -66.25 -3.42
N GLY A 575 -106.03 -67.56 -3.42
CA GLY A 575 -106.72 -68.20 -4.55
C GLY A 575 -106.72 -69.74 -4.60
N SER A 576 -107.68 -70.36 -3.90
CA SER A 576 -108.47 -71.55 -4.31
C SER A 576 -108.03 -73.01 -3.96
N ASP A 577 -108.91 -73.64 -3.17
CA ASP A 577 -109.19 -75.09 -3.01
C ASP A 577 -109.60 -75.74 -4.37
N PRO A 578 -109.51 -77.09 -4.60
CA PRO A 578 -110.11 -78.14 -3.75
C PRO A 578 -109.29 -79.44 -3.50
N GLN A 579 -109.55 -80.06 -2.33
CA GLN A 579 -109.33 -81.46 -1.87
C GLN A 579 -109.66 -82.60 -2.89
N PRO A 580 -109.34 -83.92 -2.67
CA PRO A 580 -108.52 -84.64 -1.65
C PRO A 580 -107.67 -85.80 -2.28
N PRO A 581 -107.32 -86.94 -1.61
CA PRO A 581 -106.85 -87.18 -0.25
C PRO A 581 -105.42 -87.78 -0.24
N LEU A 582 -104.75 -87.82 0.91
CA LEU A 582 -103.88 -88.90 1.42
C LEU A 582 -103.02 -88.33 2.56
N GLY A 583 -103.67 -88.17 3.71
CA GLY A 583 -103.05 -87.70 4.93
C GLY A 583 -102.28 -88.82 5.62
N SER A 584 -100.97 -88.89 5.37
CA SER A 584 -100.03 -89.57 6.30
C SER A 584 -98.54 -89.32 6.01
N LEU A 585 -98.14 -88.85 4.81
CA LEU A 585 -96.72 -88.58 4.46
C LEU A 585 -96.36 -87.08 4.35
N LEU A 586 -97.23 -86.21 4.85
CA LEU A 586 -97.03 -84.75 4.83
C LEU A 586 -96.52 -84.21 6.18
N LYS A 587 -96.63 -84.96 7.28
CA LYS A 587 -96.25 -84.50 8.63
C LYS A 587 -94.73 -84.40 8.85
N GLU A 588 -93.94 -85.15 8.09
CA GLU A 588 -92.48 -85.12 8.19
C GLU A 588 -91.87 -84.00 7.33
N LYS A 589 -92.31 -83.87 6.05
CA LYS A 589 -91.87 -82.78 5.16
C LYS A 589 -92.43 -81.39 5.48
N THR A 590 -93.58 -81.27 6.14
CA THR A 590 -94.07 -79.97 6.66
C THR A 590 -93.27 -79.47 7.86
N SER A 591 -92.48 -80.33 8.49
CA SER A 591 -91.62 -79.98 9.62
C SER A 591 -90.20 -79.58 9.21
N GLU A 592 -89.74 -79.91 7.99
CA GLU A 592 -88.38 -79.64 7.50
C GLU A 592 -88.22 -78.26 6.83
N ILE A 593 -89.22 -77.80 6.07
CA ILE A 593 -89.19 -76.47 5.41
C ILE A 593 -89.12 -75.32 6.44
N PRO A 594 -89.91 -75.33 7.54
CA PRO A 594 -89.80 -74.31 8.58
C PRO A 594 -88.44 -74.34 9.28
N ARG A 595 -87.86 -75.54 9.50
CA ARG A 595 -86.55 -75.72 10.14
C ARG A 595 -85.41 -75.15 9.29
N LEU A 596 -85.37 -75.45 8.00
CA LEU A 596 -84.36 -74.88 7.09
C LEU A 596 -84.52 -73.36 6.94
N GLN A 597 -85.76 -72.86 7.00
CA GLN A 597 -86.03 -71.43 7.01
C GLN A 597 -85.57 -70.77 8.32
N GLU A 598 -85.77 -71.40 9.47
CA GLU A 598 -85.22 -70.96 10.77
C GLU A 598 -83.70 -71.03 10.81
N ASP A 599 -83.08 -72.07 10.26
CA ASP A 599 -81.62 -72.22 10.16
C ASP A 599 -81.02 -71.14 9.26
N TRP A 600 -81.63 -70.86 8.11
CA TRP A 600 -81.23 -69.77 7.21
C TRP A 600 -81.39 -68.39 7.87
N GLN A 601 -82.49 -68.14 8.57
CA GLN A 601 -82.69 -66.89 9.32
C GLN A 601 -81.67 -66.76 10.47
N SER A 602 -81.38 -67.86 11.17
CA SER A 602 -80.37 -67.90 12.22
C SER A 602 -78.97 -67.64 11.66
N GLN A 603 -78.65 -68.19 10.50
CA GLN A 603 -77.35 -67.99 9.84
C GLN A 603 -77.21 -66.57 9.28
N LYS A 604 -78.28 -66.02 8.69
CA LYS A 604 -78.35 -64.61 8.29
C LYS A 604 -78.17 -63.69 9.49
N ALA A 605 -78.83 -63.95 10.62
CA ALA A 605 -78.68 -63.18 11.84
C ALA A 605 -77.27 -63.26 12.41
N LYS A 606 -76.62 -64.43 12.37
CA LYS A 606 -75.20 -64.60 12.78
C LYS A 606 -74.25 -63.81 11.89
N LEU A 607 -74.42 -63.86 10.56
CA LEU A 607 -73.61 -63.08 9.64
C LEU A 607 -73.86 -61.57 9.79
N GLN A 608 -75.10 -61.15 10.01
CA GLN A 608 -75.43 -59.75 10.30
C GLN A 608 -74.79 -59.29 11.61
N ALA A 609 -74.82 -60.12 12.66
CA ALA A 609 -74.15 -59.82 13.93
C ALA A 609 -72.62 -59.75 13.76
N GLN A 610 -72.03 -60.63 12.96
CA GLN A 610 -70.60 -60.62 12.66
C GLN A 610 -70.19 -59.38 11.87
N VAL A 611 -70.97 -58.96 10.88
CA VAL A 611 -70.74 -57.72 10.13
C VAL A 611 -70.86 -56.49 11.02
N LEU A 612 -71.87 -56.43 11.89
CA LEU A 612 -72.03 -55.35 12.87
C LEU A 612 -70.86 -55.31 13.85
N GLN A 613 -70.38 -56.46 14.32
CA GLN A 613 -69.21 -56.56 15.19
C GLN A 613 -67.93 -56.07 14.48
N MET A 614 -67.73 -56.43 13.21
CA MET A 614 -66.59 -55.96 12.42
C MET A 614 -66.68 -54.45 12.14
N GLN A 615 -67.87 -53.93 11.84
CA GLN A 615 -68.09 -52.49 11.68
C GLN A 615 -67.78 -51.73 12.97
N GLN A 616 -68.27 -52.20 14.11
CA GLN A 616 -68.00 -51.59 15.40
C GLN A 616 -66.49 -51.65 15.76
N ALA A 617 -65.82 -52.76 15.47
CA ALA A 617 -64.37 -52.88 15.69
C ALA A 617 -63.57 -51.92 14.78
N LEU A 618 -63.98 -51.77 13.51
CA LEU A 618 -63.37 -50.81 12.59
C LEU A 618 -63.60 -49.36 13.03
N GLU A 619 -64.81 -49.01 13.46
CA GLU A 619 -65.14 -47.69 14.00
C GLU A 619 -64.35 -47.37 15.27
N GLN A 620 -64.16 -48.35 16.15
CA GLN A 620 -63.30 -48.19 17.33
C GLN A 620 -61.84 -48.01 16.93
N CYS A 621 -61.33 -48.80 15.98
CA CYS A 621 -59.97 -48.65 15.49
C CYS A 621 -59.76 -47.27 14.85
N THR A 622 -60.69 -46.79 14.02
CA THR A 622 -60.57 -45.46 13.40
C THR A 622 -60.64 -44.35 14.44
N SER A 623 -61.51 -44.46 15.46
CA SER A 623 -61.54 -43.51 16.59
C SER A 623 -60.19 -43.44 17.30
N ASN A 624 -59.63 -44.60 17.67
CA ASN A 624 -58.33 -44.66 18.36
C ASN A 624 -57.21 -44.04 17.50
N TYR A 625 -57.12 -44.37 16.21
CA TYR A 625 -56.14 -43.76 15.31
C TYR A 625 -56.31 -42.24 15.20
N THR A 626 -57.55 -41.73 15.21
CA THR A 626 -57.78 -40.28 15.18
C THR A 626 -57.35 -39.60 16.48
N GLU A 627 -57.52 -40.25 17.63
CA GLU A 627 -57.06 -39.76 18.93
C GLU A 627 -55.54 -39.75 19.02
N ASP A 628 -54.87 -40.83 18.60
CA ASP A 628 -53.41 -40.92 18.54
C ASP A 628 -52.80 -39.84 17.63
N LEU A 629 -53.40 -39.61 16.46
CA LEU A 629 -52.99 -38.55 15.55
C LEU A 629 -53.17 -37.15 16.15
N GLN A 630 -54.23 -36.94 16.94
CA GLN A 630 -54.43 -35.68 17.66
C GLN A 630 -53.39 -35.50 18.77
N ALA A 631 -53.10 -36.54 19.54
CA ALA A 631 -52.08 -36.52 20.58
C ALA A 631 -50.68 -36.24 20.00
N LEU A 632 -50.31 -36.89 18.90
CA LEU A 632 -49.04 -36.67 18.21
C LEU A 632 -48.90 -35.23 17.69
N LYS A 633 -49.98 -34.66 17.15
CA LYS A 633 -50.02 -33.25 16.72
C LYS A 633 -49.78 -32.30 17.90
N GLN A 634 -50.44 -32.53 19.02
CA GLN A 634 -50.25 -31.70 20.23
C GLN A 634 -48.82 -31.78 20.77
N LEU A 635 -48.21 -32.97 20.76
CA LEU A 635 -46.80 -33.14 21.15
C LEU A 635 -45.85 -32.41 20.20
N SER A 636 -46.06 -32.53 18.89
CA SER A 636 -45.27 -31.81 17.88
C SER A 636 -45.37 -30.29 18.03
N ASP A 637 -46.58 -29.78 18.30
CA ASP A 637 -46.80 -28.36 18.56
C ASP A 637 -46.07 -27.88 19.83
N LEU A 638 -46.12 -28.68 20.91
CA LEU A 638 -45.41 -28.38 22.16
C LEU A 638 -43.89 -28.37 21.97
N GLU A 639 -43.35 -29.33 21.21
CA GLU A 639 -41.92 -29.39 20.88
C GLU A 639 -41.51 -28.20 20.02
N ARG A 640 -42.31 -27.83 19.02
CA ARG A 640 -42.08 -26.66 18.18
C ARG A 640 -42.06 -25.36 18.99
N GLU A 641 -42.99 -25.20 19.93
CA GLU A 641 -43.01 -24.05 20.84
C GLU A 641 -41.80 -24.02 21.78
N LYS A 642 -41.36 -25.19 22.28
CA LYS A 642 -40.17 -25.30 23.11
C LYS A 642 -38.92 -24.90 22.34
N LEU A 643 -38.73 -25.44 21.14
CA LEU A 643 -37.60 -25.08 20.27
C LEU A 643 -37.63 -23.60 19.87
N GLN A 644 -38.82 -23.04 19.65
CA GLN A 644 -38.96 -21.62 19.33
C GLN A 644 -38.55 -20.73 20.52
N ARG A 645 -38.90 -21.12 21.76
CA ARG A 645 -38.45 -20.43 22.97
C ARG A 645 -36.93 -20.53 23.16
N GLU A 646 -36.35 -21.72 23.01
CA GLU A 646 -34.90 -21.93 23.11
C GLU A 646 -34.13 -21.12 22.04
N LEU A 647 -34.65 -21.06 20.81
CA LEU A 647 -34.07 -20.23 19.75
C LEU A 647 -34.13 -18.74 20.08
N GLN A 648 -35.24 -18.27 20.66
CA GLN A 648 -35.38 -16.87 21.08
C GLN A 648 -34.42 -16.52 22.22
N GLU A 649 -34.31 -17.39 23.23
CA GLU A 649 -33.39 -17.21 24.36
C GLU A 649 -31.94 -17.18 23.90
N THR A 650 -31.51 -18.14 23.07
CA THR A 650 -30.16 -18.17 22.51
C THR A 650 -29.87 -16.95 21.63
N THR A 651 -30.85 -16.47 20.87
CA THR A 651 -30.72 -15.24 20.07
C THR A 651 -30.54 -14.01 20.97
N GLN A 652 -31.31 -13.89 22.05
CA GLN A 652 -31.18 -12.79 23.01
C GLN A 652 -29.84 -12.84 23.76
N GLN A 653 -29.39 -14.03 24.16
CA GLN A 653 -28.07 -14.21 24.78
C GLN A 653 -26.95 -13.80 23.83
N ASN A 654 -27.00 -14.22 22.56
CA ASN A 654 -26.03 -13.82 21.55
C ASN A 654 -26.02 -12.31 21.32
N GLN A 655 -27.19 -11.66 21.30
CA GLN A 655 -27.28 -10.19 21.21
C GLN A 655 -26.66 -9.50 22.43
N ALA A 656 -26.89 -10.02 23.64
CA ALA A 656 -26.31 -9.47 24.87
C ALA A 656 -24.78 -9.61 24.89
N VAL A 657 -24.25 -10.78 24.52
CA VAL A 657 -22.81 -11.03 24.41
C VAL A 657 -22.19 -10.13 23.35
N LYS A 658 -22.84 -9.96 22.19
CA LYS A 658 -22.39 -9.03 21.16
C LYS A 658 -22.33 -7.59 21.66
N ALA A 659 -23.37 -7.10 22.34
CA ALA A 659 -23.38 -5.76 22.92
C ALA A 659 -22.29 -5.58 24.00
N GLN A 660 -22.04 -6.59 24.82
CA GLN A 660 -20.97 -6.57 25.81
C GLN A 660 -19.58 -6.53 25.15
N LEU A 661 -19.37 -7.29 24.08
CA LEU A 661 -18.13 -7.30 23.32
C LEU A 661 -17.90 -5.94 22.63
N GLU A 662 -18.93 -5.37 22.00
CA GLU A 662 -18.88 -4.04 21.40
C GLU A 662 -18.55 -2.96 22.45
N ALA A 663 -19.17 -3.00 23.63
CA ALA A 663 -18.89 -2.08 24.72
C ALA A 663 -17.46 -2.24 25.27
N SER A 664 -16.95 -3.47 25.35
CA SER A 664 -15.56 -3.76 25.74
C SER A 664 -14.57 -3.23 24.72
N HIS A 665 -14.84 -3.46 23.43
CA HIS A 665 -14.02 -2.98 22.33
C HIS A 665 -13.96 -1.44 22.31
N GLN A 666 -15.09 -0.77 22.45
CA GLN A 666 -15.13 0.71 22.55
C GLN A 666 -14.34 1.23 23.76
N ARG A 667 -14.37 0.53 24.90
CA ARG A 667 -13.56 0.89 26.07
C ARG A 667 -12.07 0.75 25.78
N ALA A 668 -11.65 -0.35 25.14
CA ALA A 668 -10.26 -0.58 24.75
C ALA A 668 -9.76 0.49 23.77
N LEU A 669 -10.57 0.84 22.76
CA LEU A 669 -10.24 1.91 21.80
C LEU A 669 -10.03 3.25 22.49
N ARG A 670 -10.94 3.67 23.39
CA ARG A 670 -10.79 4.92 24.14
C ARG A 670 -9.54 4.93 25.03
N MET A 671 -9.17 3.78 25.60
CA MET A 671 -7.95 3.65 26.41
C MET A 671 -6.69 3.76 25.54
N LEU A 672 -6.66 3.11 24.37
CA LEU A 672 -5.56 3.22 23.41
C LEU A 672 -5.42 4.64 22.87
N GLU A 673 -6.54 5.30 22.54
CA GLU A 673 -6.54 6.70 22.13
C GLU A 673 -5.95 7.59 23.22
N LYS A 674 -6.36 7.42 24.49
CA LYS A 674 -5.80 8.18 25.62
C LYS A 674 -4.29 7.93 25.78
N ALA A 675 -3.85 6.67 25.70
CA ALA A 675 -2.43 6.32 25.79
C ALA A 675 -1.63 6.99 24.65
N ARG A 676 -2.12 6.92 23.41
CA ARG A 676 -1.51 7.60 22.26
C ARG A 676 -1.40 9.11 22.46
N HIS A 677 -2.44 9.75 22.98
CA HIS A 677 -2.39 11.19 23.27
C HIS A 677 -1.37 11.53 24.37
N GLN A 678 -1.24 10.69 25.39
CA GLN A 678 -0.24 10.87 26.44
C GLN A 678 1.18 10.68 25.91
N GLU A 679 1.42 9.68 25.07
CA GLU A 679 2.71 9.47 24.41
C GLU A 679 3.09 10.63 23.50
N LEU A 680 2.16 11.11 22.67
CA LEU A 680 2.38 12.29 21.81
C LEU A 680 2.71 13.53 22.64
N LYS A 681 1.99 13.76 23.73
CA LYS A 681 2.28 14.89 24.63
C LYS A 681 3.68 14.75 25.25
N ALA A 682 4.06 13.56 25.69
CA ALA A 682 5.37 13.30 26.27
C ALA A 682 6.51 13.49 25.25
N THR A 683 6.32 13.08 24.00
CA THR A 683 7.33 13.27 22.94
C THR A 683 7.44 14.74 22.52
N GLU A 684 6.32 15.46 22.43
CA GLU A 684 6.32 16.91 22.19
C GLU A 684 7.06 17.68 23.31
N GLU A 685 6.83 17.31 24.57
CA GLU A 685 7.52 17.92 25.71
C GLU A 685 9.02 17.61 25.70
N ARG A 686 9.43 16.39 25.33
CA ARG A 686 10.84 16.03 25.13
C ARG A 686 11.49 16.85 24.02
N LEU A 687 10.82 16.96 22.87
CA LEU A 687 11.32 17.74 21.74
C LEU A 687 11.45 19.24 22.08
N LYS A 688 10.51 19.79 22.86
CA LYS A 688 10.60 21.17 23.38
C LYS A 688 11.81 21.36 24.31
N LYS A 689 12.10 20.38 25.17
CA LYS A 689 13.28 20.40 26.04
C LYS A 689 14.58 20.28 25.24
N GLU A 690 14.63 19.39 24.26
CA GLU A 690 15.81 19.23 23.40
C GLU A 690 16.06 20.46 22.54
N SER A 691 15.02 21.06 21.96
CA SER A 691 15.16 22.28 21.15
C SER A 691 15.60 23.49 21.99
N SER A 692 15.04 23.66 23.20
CA SER A 692 15.50 24.72 24.12
C SER A 692 16.93 24.51 24.60
N HIS A 693 17.33 23.27 24.91
CA HIS A 693 18.70 22.95 25.28
C HIS A 693 19.68 23.16 24.11
N SER A 694 19.31 22.76 22.90
CA SER A 694 20.11 23.00 21.69
C SER A 694 20.30 24.49 21.42
N LEU A 695 19.22 25.29 21.54
CA LEU A 695 19.30 26.75 21.44
C LEU A 695 20.22 27.35 22.50
N GLN A 696 20.16 26.85 23.73
CA GLN A 696 21.04 27.29 24.83
C GLN A 696 22.52 26.98 24.53
N ILE A 697 22.83 25.78 24.03
CA ILE A 697 24.18 25.40 23.61
C ILE A 697 24.66 26.30 22.47
N GLN A 698 23.83 26.55 21.46
CA GLN A 698 24.19 27.45 20.35
C GLN A 698 24.46 28.88 20.84
N HIS A 699 23.61 29.41 21.72
CA HIS A 699 23.85 30.73 22.32
C HIS A 699 25.14 30.78 23.14
N GLN A 700 25.47 29.72 23.87
CA GLN A 700 26.73 29.64 24.61
C GLN A 700 27.94 29.55 23.67
N ALA A 701 27.85 28.75 22.61
CA ALA A 701 28.90 28.63 21.59
C ALA A 701 29.16 29.98 20.91
N HIS A 702 28.11 30.66 20.43
CA HIS A 702 28.25 31.98 19.82
C HIS A 702 28.82 33.02 20.78
N ARG A 703 28.47 32.96 22.08
CA ARG A 703 29.07 33.84 23.08
C ARG A 703 30.58 33.63 23.19
N LEU A 704 31.02 32.38 23.21
CA LEU A 704 32.45 32.04 23.27
C LEU A 704 33.18 32.41 21.98
N GLU A 705 32.56 32.20 20.81
CA GLU A 705 33.11 32.64 19.52
C GLU A 705 33.31 34.15 19.45
N LEU A 706 32.32 34.93 19.91
CA LEU A 706 32.42 36.39 19.97
C LEU A 706 33.55 36.84 20.91
N GLN A 707 33.70 36.19 22.07
CA GLN A 707 34.80 36.49 23.00
C GLN A 707 36.17 36.18 22.37
N ALA A 708 36.30 35.04 21.69
CA ALA A 708 37.54 34.67 21.00
C ALA A 708 37.89 35.66 19.87
N LEU A 709 36.90 36.11 19.09
CA LEU A 709 37.11 37.13 18.06
C LEU A 709 37.51 38.48 18.66
N GLU A 710 36.92 38.87 19.78
CA GLU A 710 37.26 40.11 20.48
C GLU A 710 38.70 40.06 21.03
N GLU A 711 39.10 38.93 21.64
CA GLU A 711 40.48 38.71 22.08
C GLU A 711 41.47 38.73 20.92
N LYS A 712 41.13 38.08 19.80
CA LYS A 712 41.96 38.11 18.59
C LYS A 712 42.13 39.52 18.04
N ALA A 713 41.05 40.29 17.94
CA ALA A 713 41.11 41.68 17.50
C ALA A 713 41.97 42.55 18.44
N ARG A 714 41.90 42.32 19.76
CA ARG A 714 42.77 42.98 20.75
C ARG A 714 44.24 42.63 20.53
N GLN A 715 44.55 41.36 20.26
CA GLN A 715 45.91 40.89 19.97
C GLN A 715 46.45 41.52 18.69
N GLU A 716 45.69 41.49 17.59
CA GLU A 716 46.07 42.11 16.32
C GLU A 716 46.34 43.61 16.48
N LEU A 717 45.48 44.33 17.22
CA LEU A 717 45.72 45.75 17.55
C LEU A 717 46.98 45.98 18.38
N GLN A 718 47.30 45.08 19.32
CA GLN A 718 48.50 45.18 20.13
C GLN A 718 49.77 44.93 19.30
N GLU A 719 49.75 43.92 18.44
CA GLU A 719 50.84 43.64 17.51
C GLU A 719 51.08 44.81 16.54
N GLU A 720 50.02 45.40 15.99
CA GLU A 720 50.15 46.60 15.14
C GLU A 720 50.76 47.79 15.90
N ARG A 721 50.39 47.99 17.16
CA ARG A 721 51.02 49.03 18.00
C ARG A 721 52.51 48.78 18.19
N GLU A 722 52.90 47.54 18.46
CA GLU A 722 54.30 47.15 18.62
C GLU A 722 55.08 47.30 17.31
N ARG A 723 54.50 46.93 16.16
CA ARG A 723 55.07 47.16 14.83
C ARG A 723 55.31 48.64 14.57
N MET A 724 54.31 49.48 14.83
CA MET A 724 54.42 50.94 14.66
C MET A 724 55.47 51.54 15.60
N GLN A 725 55.54 51.10 16.85
CA GLN A 725 56.57 51.52 17.81
C GLN A 725 57.97 51.11 17.35
N ALA A 726 58.15 49.89 16.84
CA ALA A 726 59.42 49.42 16.30
C ALA A 726 59.85 50.23 15.07
N GLN A 727 58.92 50.56 14.16
CA GLN A 727 59.20 51.44 13.02
C GLN A 727 59.61 52.85 13.46
N GLN A 728 58.92 53.43 14.44
CA GLN A 728 59.31 54.73 15.00
C GLN A 728 60.69 54.69 15.65
N ALA A 729 61.02 53.61 16.38
CA ALA A 729 62.34 53.43 16.98
C ALA A 729 63.45 53.35 15.92
N LEU A 730 63.24 52.60 14.83
CA LEU A 730 64.19 52.52 13.72
C LEU A 730 64.41 53.88 13.04
N LEU A 731 63.35 54.66 12.82
CA LEU A 731 63.47 56.01 12.26
C LEU A 731 64.22 56.96 13.19
N LEU A 732 63.99 56.87 14.51
CA LEU A 732 64.75 57.64 15.49
C LEU A 732 66.23 57.24 15.51
N GLU A 733 66.54 55.95 15.37
CA GLU A 733 67.91 55.44 15.26
C GLU A 733 68.60 55.99 14.00
N SER A 734 67.93 55.98 12.84
CA SER A 734 68.50 56.50 11.59
C SER A 734 68.74 58.01 11.67
N LEU A 735 67.80 58.78 12.22
CA LEU A 735 67.97 60.22 12.43
C LEU A 735 69.12 60.53 13.40
N ARG A 736 69.30 59.72 14.46
CA ARG A 736 70.45 59.85 15.37
C ARG A 736 71.76 59.56 14.65
N GLN A 737 71.78 58.55 13.78
CA GLN A 737 72.95 58.22 12.98
C GLN A 737 73.29 59.36 12.01
N GLU A 738 72.32 59.86 11.24
CA GLU A 738 72.50 61.01 10.34
C GLU A 738 73.02 62.24 11.09
N LEU A 739 72.47 62.54 12.27
CA LEU A 739 72.94 63.66 13.10
C LEU A 739 74.38 63.43 13.58
N SER A 740 74.76 62.20 13.93
CA SER A 740 76.13 61.86 14.31
C SER A 740 77.11 61.97 13.14
N GLU A 741 76.69 61.58 11.93
CA GLU A 741 77.46 61.73 10.69
C GLU A 741 77.65 63.20 10.34
N GLN A 742 76.59 64.02 10.47
CA GLN A 742 76.67 65.48 10.31
C GLN A 742 77.62 66.10 11.35
N GLN A 743 77.56 65.69 12.62
CA GLN A 743 78.48 66.15 13.66
C GLN A 743 79.93 65.77 13.33
N ALA A 744 80.18 64.55 12.84
CA ALA A 744 81.49 64.09 12.42
C ALA A 744 82.01 64.92 11.23
N ALA A 745 81.18 65.17 10.21
CA ALA A 745 81.52 66.01 9.06
C ALA A 745 81.83 67.45 9.50
N CYS A 746 81.00 68.06 10.35
CA CYS A 746 81.27 69.38 10.93
C CYS A 746 82.59 69.41 11.72
N SER A 747 82.89 68.37 12.50
CA SER A 747 84.18 68.26 13.20
C SER A 747 85.38 68.10 12.25
N GLY A 748 85.18 67.43 11.11
CA GLY A 748 86.17 67.31 10.04
C GLY A 748 86.44 68.67 9.39
N HIS A 749 85.38 69.38 8.97
CA HIS A 749 85.48 70.73 8.44
C HIS A 749 86.12 71.70 9.43
N GLN A 750 85.85 71.56 10.73
CA GLN A 750 86.50 72.34 11.78
C GLN A 750 88.01 72.08 11.82
N LYS A 751 88.43 70.81 11.73
CA LYS A 751 89.86 70.44 11.65
C LYS A 751 90.51 70.95 10.37
N ASP A 752 89.82 70.88 9.23
CA ASP A 752 90.32 71.41 7.95
C ASP A 752 90.48 72.94 8.03
N LEU A 753 89.52 73.65 8.63
CA LEU A 753 89.62 75.08 8.91
C LEU A 753 90.81 75.39 9.81
N GLU A 754 91.02 74.62 10.88
CA GLU A 754 92.19 74.78 11.76
C GLU A 754 93.52 74.51 11.03
N ALA A 755 93.55 73.52 10.13
CA ALA A 755 94.70 73.21 9.29
C ALA A 755 94.98 74.35 8.29
N LEU A 756 93.96 74.83 7.56
CA LEU A 756 94.08 75.98 6.65
C LEU A 756 94.49 77.25 7.39
N GLN A 757 93.99 77.48 8.60
CA GLN A 757 94.45 78.57 9.46
C GLN A 757 95.92 78.39 9.86
N ALA A 758 96.36 77.17 10.16
CA ALA A 758 97.77 76.88 10.45
C ALA A 758 98.66 77.10 9.21
N GLU A 759 98.21 76.70 8.01
CA GLU A 759 98.88 76.96 6.73
C GLU A 759 98.94 78.46 6.42
N LEU A 760 97.85 79.21 6.61
CA LEU A 760 97.83 80.67 6.49
C LEU A 760 98.78 81.33 7.49
N ARG A 761 98.89 80.82 8.72
CA ARG A 761 99.91 81.29 9.69
C ARG A 761 101.33 80.91 9.25
N ALA A 762 101.54 79.78 8.59
CA ALA A 762 102.83 79.37 8.05
C ALA A 762 103.24 80.21 6.83
N LEU A 763 102.32 80.46 5.90
CA LEU A 763 102.47 81.38 4.77
C LEU A 763 102.64 82.82 5.24
N GLY A 764 101.89 83.24 6.26
CA GLY A 764 102.06 84.52 6.95
C GLY A 764 103.43 84.64 7.62
N ARG A 765 104.02 83.57 8.15
CA ARG A 765 105.42 83.56 8.61
C ARG A 765 106.42 83.59 7.46
N GLN A 766 106.10 83.05 6.28
CA GLN A 766 106.94 83.18 5.08
C GLN A 766 106.83 84.59 4.45
N GLN A 767 105.65 85.21 4.46
CA GLN A 767 105.36 86.54 3.92
C GLN A 767 105.61 87.69 4.91
N ALA A 768 105.70 87.44 6.21
CA ALA A 768 106.15 88.43 7.21
C ALA A 768 107.65 88.79 7.06
N SER A 769 108.37 88.19 6.11
CA SER A 769 109.67 88.65 5.64
C SER A 769 109.57 89.86 4.69
N SER A 770 108.37 90.26 4.25
CA SER A 770 108.16 91.37 3.31
C SER A 770 106.83 92.09 3.56
N GLN A 771 106.87 93.04 4.50
CA GLN A 771 106.18 94.35 4.52
C GLN A 771 104.70 94.41 4.11
N CYS A 772 103.75 94.68 5.04
CA CYS A 772 103.36 95.98 5.65
C CYS A 772 102.29 96.77 4.84
N PRO A 773 101.41 97.55 5.53
CA PRO A 773 99.95 97.33 5.47
C PRO A 773 99.10 98.59 5.15
N GLY A 774 97.77 98.41 5.05
CA GLY A 774 96.72 99.45 5.09
C GLY A 774 95.57 99.10 4.14
N ASP A 775 94.28 99.24 4.41
CA ASP A 775 93.45 99.65 5.55
C ASP A 775 92.09 98.94 5.32
N SER A 776 91.52 98.22 6.30
CA SER A 776 90.46 98.68 7.21
C SER A 776 89.31 99.46 6.56
N GLU A 777 88.17 98.79 6.35
CA GLU A 777 86.85 99.38 6.61
C GLU A 777 85.83 98.27 6.97
N ASP A 778 85.44 98.30 8.25
CA ASP A 778 84.42 97.46 8.88
C ASP A 778 83.02 98.01 8.60
N HIS A 779 82.08 97.14 8.24
CA HIS A 779 80.67 97.34 8.57
C HIS A 779 80.05 96.07 9.16
N ILE A 780 79.91 96.13 10.48
CA ILE A 780 79.07 95.33 11.36
C ILE A 780 77.60 95.61 11.05
N ILE A 781 76.74 94.58 11.15
CA ILE A 781 75.36 94.55 11.74
C ILE A 781 74.72 93.22 11.29
N THR A 782 74.73 92.15 12.09
CA THR A 782 73.73 91.72 13.11
C THR A 782 72.29 91.59 12.64
N THR A 783 71.77 90.35 12.62
CA THR A 783 70.45 89.87 13.12
C THR A 783 70.33 88.38 12.74
N GLU A 784 70.45 87.41 13.66
CA GLU A 784 69.39 86.82 14.51
C GLU A 784 68.05 86.59 13.80
N VAL A 785 67.70 85.33 13.49
CA VAL A 785 66.80 84.41 14.24
C VAL A 785 67.00 82.99 13.73
#